data_AF-A0A9P0GNW2-F1
#
_entry.id   AF-A0A9P0GNW2-F1
#
_cell.length_a   1.000
_cell.length_b   1.000
_cell.length_c   1.000
_cell.angle_alpha   90.00
_cell.angle_beta   90.00
_cell.angle_gamma   90.00
#
_symmetry.space_group_name_H-M   'P 1'
#
loop_
_entity.id
_entity.type
_entity.pdbx_description
1 polymer ?
#
loop_
_entity_poly.entity_id
_entity_poly.type
_entity_poly.pdbx_seq_one_letter_code
_entity_poly.pdbx_strand_id
1 'polypeptide(L)'
;MSLLKNAFELPNLDNLLKHQGIDSDKVVIVSIIGKSAFNASGLKIKSIGRIFPLGEDERPNKTCIKGSYDEKRQIVYLHLFSLLDTDVFIESIGGFSDDEDVPEDFDFLSAYDEIQSEFSKYLLFLLYVSHIIIVSHPGSSFDTSYIQYFKAVDALSQKILGKICNSLKAQDNLNSVWVANGRLCVPRMLFYFERSNTKNKDIIKKLEHNLEDKIYHILKNTGIVKTTSCSLFAIPLNNDFVYVEEAAPKDPLTEAVRGLVQDCMPGASTQMKAPFSTEPSSEKNFLKFLHVHVQQAKDTGFDDTVASSRPQHAPAYFVLPILGQWIAVAQCLFNLIIIEEPPITSVCTATRFSEQRCLKALSLATAKYQERLPPHYSKSEHEARLAIAFRLYKTEARGPKCAQYELQLEEECQALWENGRQQCTATSLTGNQCKLQKHEPDQEHTSGFIYRSACNCGRKISTRDDPFTAIQANCLFYQSMADKECDCSDLGHMEFPIFEPFNEEFEAAAIQEPDEAMSVLPAIQETDEAVSVLPDKSVPHTPAKKGQTSTMEHLPGMLTLTSQPGLRPLFSSWAVTRLGPSSMYNHKFGLSYSAHPGFLKSTNYLLPWEIAFAFSHAWPAVGKYPPDKHGRPITCKVFIGVEYECSYGHRFMLSAPDKMLKVAPGCMVKETGNAIADSDLPLYFLCTCQPGKMAQLMRLHVVTPKAEIFCSFNPRVQPGAGAPIFISCERRIRLAKSSYWVMRLPFAYVADKERFTQDLTGKLLQGAFGVIRDPPKP
;
A
#
# COMPACT_ATOMS: atom_id res chain seq x y z
N MET A 1 29.13 -43.28 -38.68
CA MET A 1 27.79 -43.83 -38.40
C MET A 1 27.72 -44.73 -37.16
N SER A 2 28.78 -45.42 -36.68
CA SER A 2 28.66 -46.27 -35.47
C SER A 2 28.69 -45.52 -34.11
N LEU A 3 29.08 -44.24 -34.07
CA LEU A 3 29.16 -43.43 -32.83
C LEU A 3 27.81 -42.88 -32.36
N LEU A 4 26.80 -42.84 -33.24
CA LEU A 4 25.48 -42.25 -32.95
C LEU A 4 24.59 -43.12 -32.06
N LYS A 5 24.89 -44.42 -31.90
CA LYS A 5 24.03 -45.35 -31.15
C LYS A 5 24.17 -45.26 -29.62
N ASN A 6 25.15 -44.52 -29.12
CA ASN A 6 25.59 -44.61 -27.72
C ASN A 6 25.50 -43.26 -26.99
N ALA A 7 24.73 -42.30 -27.54
CA ALA A 7 24.46 -41.03 -26.91
C ALA A 7 23.31 -41.13 -25.89
N PHE A 8 23.38 -40.34 -24.83
CA PHE A 8 22.40 -40.31 -23.74
C PHE A 8 22.35 -38.92 -23.09
N GLU A 9 21.35 -38.68 -22.24
CA GLU A 9 21.21 -37.43 -21.49
C GLU A 9 20.85 -37.76 -20.04
N LEU A 10 21.67 -37.31 -19.08
CA LEU A 10 21.44 -37.60 -17.67
C LEU A 10 20.17 -36.89 -17.17
N PRO A 11 19.32 -37.56 -16.37
CA PRO A 11 19.52 -38.86 -15.72
C PRO A 11 19.09 -40.11 -16.54
N ASN A 12 18.60 -39.93 -17.77
CA ASN A 12 18.13 -41.02 -18.62
C ASN A 12 19.30 -41.78 -19.27
N LEU A 13 19.57 -42.99 -18.77
CA LEU A 13 20.66 -43.86 -19.21
C LEU A 13 20.16 -45.17 -19.83
N ASP A 14 18.88 -45.24 -20.22
CA ASP A 14 18.24 -46.48 -20.71
C ASP A 14 18.91 -47.06 -21.95
N ASN A 15 19.50 -46.20 -22.78
CA ASN A 15 20.24 -46.61 -23.97
C ASN A 15 21.52 -47.36 -23.59
N LEU A 16 22.19 -46.95 -22.50
CA LEU A 16 23.40 -47.61 -22.03
C LEU A 16 23.11 -48.95 -21.36
N LEU A 17 21.98 -49.05 -20.66
CA LEU A 17 21.53 -50.27 -19.97
C LEU A 17 21.35 -51.48 -20.91
N LYS A 18 21.18 -51.23 -22.21
CA LYS A 18 20.97 -52.26 -23.24
C LYS A 18 22.28 -52.76 -23.88
N HIS A 19 23.44 -52.25 -23.50
CA HIS A 19 24.73 -52.67 -24.06
C HIS A 19 25.20 -54.02 -23.51
N GLN A 20 25.74 -54.87 -24.39
CA GLN A 20 26.20 -56.21 -24.03
C GLN A 20 27.43 -56.24 -23.11
N GLY A 21 28.23 -55.16 -23.06
CA GLY A 21 29.46 -55.06 -22.25
C GLY A 21 29.30 -54.41 -20.87
N ILE A 22 28.06 -54.13 -20.45
CA ILE A 22 27.76 -53.27 -19.30
C ILE A 22 28.34 -53.77 -17.97
N ASP A 23 28.44 -55.08 -17.81
CA ASP A 23 28.92 -55.73 -16.58
C ASP A 23 30.42 -56.02 -16.58
N SER A 24 31.12 -55.78 -17.71
CA SER A 24 32.54 -56.11 -17.87
C SER A 24 33.42 -54.92 -18.25
N ASP A 25 32.86 -53.91 -18.93
CA ASP A 25 33.64 -52.79 -19.44
C ASP A 25 34.08 -51.86 -18.33
N LYS A 26 35.40 -51.81 -18.11
CA LYS A 26 36.02 -50.83 -17.22
C LYS A 26 36.24 -49.52 -17.98
N VAL A 27 35.63 -48.44 -17.50
CA VAL A 27 35.53 -47.20 -18.28
C VAL A 27 36.27 -46.03 -17.63
N VAL A 28 36.87 -45.19 -18.47
CA VAL A 28 37.38 -43.87 -18.06
C VAL A 28 36.32 -42.82 -18.36
N ILE A 29 36.10 -41.90 -17.43
CA ILE A 29 35.08 -40.85 -17.57
C ILE A 29 35.76 -39.51 -17.76
N VAL A 30 35.43 -38.85 -18.88
CA VAL A 30 35.95 -37.56 -19.30
C VAL A 30 34.80 -36.57 -19.40
N SER A 31 34.81 -35.54 -18.56
CA SER A 31 33.78 -34.50 -18.52
C SER A 31 34.27 -33.20 -19.11
N ILE A 32 33.40 -32.52 -19.84
CA ILE A 32 33.67 -31.25 -20.49
C ILE A 32 32.74 -30.21 -19.89
N ILE A 33 33.35 -29.21 -19.27
CA ILE A 33 32.69 -28.04 -18.68
C ILE A 33 33.33 -26.78 -19.25
N GLY A 34 32.75 -25.61 -18.98
CA GLY A 34 33.34 -24.37 -19.46
C GLY A 34 32.32 -23.38 -20.00
N LYS A 35 32.83 -22.49 -20.84
CA LYS A 35 32.04 -21.54 -21.63
C LYS A 35 32.28 -21.83 -23.11
N SER A 36 31.29 -21.53 -23.93
CA SER A 36 31.41 -21.57 -25.39
C SER A 36 31.06 -20.21 -26.00
N ALA A 37 31.67 -19.90 -27.14
CA ALA A 37 31.38 -18.68 -27.88
C ALA A 37 30.04 -18.78 -28.62
N PHE A 38 29.50 -17.63 -29.02
CA PHE A 38 28.36 -17.56 -29.92
C PHE A 38 28.63 -18.32 -31.25
N ASN A 39 27.60 -18.99 -31.78
CA ASN A 39 27.64 -19.89 -32.94
C ASN A 39 28.41 -21.21 -32.73
N ALA A 40 28.66 -21.61 -31.48
CA ALA A 40 29.24 -22.91 -31.16
C ALA A 40 28.16 -23.99 -30.91
N SER A 41 26.88 -23.61 -30.89
CA SER A 41 25.75 -24.45 -30.46
C SER A 41 25.96 -25.03 -29.05
N GLY A 42 26.63 -24.29 -28.16
CA GLY A 42 27.01 -24.76 -26.82
C GLY A 42 28.17 -25.76 -26.78
N LEU A 43 28.72 -26.17 -27.94
CA LEU A 43 29.85 -27.09 -28.01
C LEU A 43 31.13 -26.39 -27.55
N LYS A 44 31.89 -27.08 -26.71
CA LYS A 44 33.05 -26.52 -25.98
C LYS A 44 34.38 -26.94 -26.57
N ILE A 45 34.41 -28.04 -27.32
CA ILE A 45 35.62 -28.61 -27.91
C ILE A 45 35.25 -29.11 -29.29
N LYS A 46 35.76 -28.47 -30.35
CA LYS A 46 35.37 -28.77 -31.74
C LYS A 46 35.74 -30.19 -32.18
N SER A 47 36.91 -30.67 -31.75
CA SER A 47 37.43 -32.00 -32.12
C SER A 47 36.59 -33.15 -31.55
N ILE A 48 35.92 -32.91 -30.41
CA ILE A 48 35.03 -33.87 -29.74
C ILE A 48 33.56 -33.56 -30.04
N GLY A 49 33.22 -32.34 -30.48
CA GLY A 49 31.84 -31.90 -30.73
C GLY A 49 31.06 -32.78 -31.70
N ARG A 50 31.72 -33.46 -32.65
CA ARG A 50 31.09 -34.44 -33.55
C ARG A 50 30.51 -35.68 -32.84
N ILE A 51 30.91 -35.93 -31.59
CA ILE A 51 30.39 -37.00 -30.74
C ILE A 51 29.02 -36.63 -30.16
N PHE A 52 28.71 -35.34 -30.08
CA PHE A 52 27.44 -34.80 -29.57
C PHE A 52 26.67 -34.15 -30.73
N PRO A 53 26.04 -34.94 -31.62
CA PRO A 53 25.25 -34.38 -32.70
C PRO A 53 24.08 -33.61 -32.10
N LEU A 54 23.98 -32.33 -32.45
CA LEU A 54 22.82 -31.49 -32.14
C LEU A 54 21.98 -31.45 -33.41
N GLY A 55 20.75 -31.97 -33.36
CA GLY A 55 19.75 -31.73 -34.41
C GLY A 55 19.38 -30.23 -34.46
N GLU A 56 18.92 -29.74 -35.61
CA GLU A 56 18.50 -28.35 -35.76
C GLU A 56 17.37 -27.96 -34.76
N ASP A 57 16.52 -28.93 -34.39
CA ASP A 57 15.41 -28.77 -33.42
C ASP A 57 15.76 -29.14 -31.96
N GLU A 58 17.00 -29.59 -31.67
CA GLU A 58 17.40 -30.12 -30.34
C GLU A 58 18.44 -29.26 -29.62
N ARG A 59 18.42 -27.94 -29.84
CA ARG A 59 19.31 -27.02 -29.12
C ARG A 59 18.92 -26.98 -27.64
N PRO A 60 19.85 -27.25 -26.71
CA PRO A 60 19.54 -27.18 -25.29
C PRO A 60 19.19 -25.73 -24.92
N ASN A 61 18.03 -25.56 -24.28
CA ASN A 61 17.54 -24.29 -23.73
C ASN A 61 17.62 -24.24 -22.19
N LYS A 62 18.16 -25.30 -21.58
CA LYS A 62 18.34 -25.47 -20.13
C LYS A 62 19.68 -26.13 -19.86
N THR A 63 20.16 -26.04 -18.61
CA THR A 63 21.37 -26.74 -18.19
C THR A 63 21.12 -28.25 -18.19
N CYS A 64 21.91 -29.01 -18.96
CA CYS A 64 21.82 -30.46 -19.03
C CYS A 64 23.18 -31.11 -19.31
N ILE A 65 23.31 -32.41 -19.02
CA ILE A 65 24.52 -33.18 -19.36
C ILE A 65 24.17 -34.19 -20.45
N LYS A 66 24.72 -33.98 -21.65
CA LYS A 66 24.70 -34.98 -22.71
C LYS A 66 25.94 -35.84 -22.63
N GLY A 67 25.78 -37.15 -22.76
CA GLY A 67 26.86 -38.11 -22.70
C GLY A 67 26.95 -38.98 -23.94
N SER A 68 28.11 -39.58 -24.16
CA SER A 68 28.34 -40.55 -25.21
C SER A 68 29.37 -41.59 -24.78
N TYR A 69 29.09 -42.86 -25.07
CA TYR A 69 30.00 -43.96 -24.77
C TYR A 69 30.77 -44.46 -26.01
N ASP A 70 32.10 -44.29 -25.99
CA ASP A 70 33.02 -44.85 -26.97
C ASP A 70 33.43 -46.27 -26.55
N GLU A 71 32.74 -47.27 -27.08
CA GLU A 71 32.99 -48.70 -26.84
C GLU A 71 34.43 -49.10 -27.16
N LYS A 72 34.99 -48.62 -28.28
CA LYS A 72 36.32 -49.06 -28.74
C LYS A 72 37.41 -48.60 -27.79
N ARG A 73 37.24 -47.41 -27.22
CA ARG A 73 38.19 -46.82 -26.27
C ARG A 73 37.77 -47.01 -24.82
N GLN A 74 36.59 -47.58 -24.54
CA GLN A 74 35.98 -47.65 -23.21
C GLN A 74 36.04 -46.29 -22.48
N ILE A 75 35.59 -45.23 -23.16
CA ILE A 75 35.54 -43.87 -22.60
C ILE A 75 34.09 -43.41 -22.57
N VAL A 76 33.64 -42.92 -21.42
CA VAL A 76 32.39 -42.18 -21.30
C VAL A 76 32.72 -40.70 -21.35
N TYR A 77 32.23 -40.02 -22.38
CA TYR A 77 32.30 -38.58 -22.50
C TYR A 77 31.04 -37.96 -21.93
N LEU A 78 31.19 -36.96 -21.06
CA LEU A 78 30.08 -36.14 -20.56
C LEU A 78 30.33 -34.69 -20.98
N HIS A 79 29.31 -34.03 -21.50
CA HIS A 79 29.37 -32.63 -21.89
C HIS A 79 28.24 -31.88 -21.21
N LEU A 80 28.62 -30.91 -20.37
CA LEU A 80 27.70 -30.03 -19.68
C LEU A 80 27.31 -28.90 -20.63
N PHE A 81 26.06 -28.83 -21.05
CA PHE A 81 25.46 -27.63 -21.62
C PHE A 81 24.93 -26.82 -20.45
N SER A 82 25.32 -25.55 -20.34
CA SER A 82 24.93 -24.70 -19.23
C SER A 82 24.53 -23.32 -19.72
N LEU A 83 23.81 -22.58 -18.90
CA LEU A 83 23.47 -21.18 -19.18
C LEU A 83 24.69 -20.23 -19.14
N LEU A 84 25.91 -20.75 -18.95
CA LEU A 84 27.16 -20.01 -19.20
C LEU A 84 27.60 -20.08 -20.68
N ASP A 85 27.00 -20.96 -21.47
CA ASP A 85 27.20 -21.05 -22.91
C ASP A 85 26.37 -19.98 -23.62
N THR A 86 26.98 -19.24 -24.54
CA THR A 86 26.32 -18.07 -25.14
C THR A 86 25.04 -18.47 -25.90
N ASP A 87 25.10 -19.56 -26.69
CA ASP A 87 23.94 -19.99 -27.47
C ASP A 87 22.80 -20.54 -26.59
N VAL A 88 23.14 -21.33 -25.55
CA VAL A 88 22.15 -21.89 -24.60
C VAL A 88 21.47 -20.78 -23.81
N PHE A 89 22.23 -19.76 -23.39
CA PHE A 89 21.71 -18.59 -22.71
C PHE A 89 20.78 -17.77 -23.60
N ILE A 90 21.14 -17.56 -24.88
CA ILE A 90 20.30 -16.86 -25.85
C ILE A 90 19.01 -17.63 -26.12
N GLU A 91 19.05 -18.95 -26.30
CA GLU A 91 17.84 -19.76 -26.51
C GLU A 91 16.94 -19.76 -25.25
N SER A 92 17.56 -19.79 -24.05
CA SER A 92 16.83 -19.71 -22.78
C SER A 92 16.16 -18.36 -22.57
N ILE A 93 16.79 -17.25 -22.98
CA ILE A 93 16.23 -15.89 -22.84
C ILE A 93 15.35 -15.50 -24.04
N GLY A 94 15.63 -16.02 -25.22
CA GLY A 94 14.87 -15.77 -26.45
C GLY A 94 13.42 -16.27 -26.34
N GLY A 95 13.15 -17.19 -25.41
CA GLY A 95 11.78 -17.55 -25.01
C GLY A 95 10.99 -16.41 -24.34
N PHE A 96 11.63 -15.32 -23.90
CA PHE A 96 10.99 -14.12 -23.34
C PHE A 96 10.71 -13.02 -24.38
N SER A 97 10.80 -13.34 -25.68
CA SER A 97 10.69 -12.35 -26.76
C SER A 97 9.26 -11.88 -27.07
N ASP A 98 8.25 -12.51 -26.49
CA ASP A 98 6.89 -11.98 -26.45
C ASP A 98 6.71 -11.16 -25.15
N ASP A 99 6.43 -9.85 -25.28
CA ASP A 99 6.26 -8.88 -24.17
C ASP A 99 5.23 -9.33 -23.10
N GLU A 100 4.41 -10.36 -23.38
CA GLU A 100 3.38 -10.88 -22.48
C GLU A 100 3.91 -11.92 -21.45
N ASP A 101 5.11 -12.49 -21.64
CA ASP A 101 5.65 -13.58 -20.81
C ASP A 101 6.79 -13.17 -19.86
N VAL A 102 7.23 -11.90 -19.87
CA VAL A 102 8.21 -11.40 -18.89
C VAL A 102 7.46 -11.03 -17.60
N PRO A 103 7.71 -11.71 -16.47
CA PRO A 103 7.12 -11.30 -15.20
C PRO A 103 7.46 -9.85 -14.90
N GLU A 104 6.49 -9.04 -14.45
CA GLU A 104 6.73 -7.64 -14.05
C GLU A 104 7.87 -7.52 -13.00
N ASP A 105 8.11 -8.61 -12.25
CA ASP A 105 9.16 -8.73 -11.23
C ASP A 105 10.47 -9.40 -11.72
N PHE A 106 10.68 -9.57 -13.03
CA PHE A 106 11.90 -10.23 -13.53
C PHE A 106 13.15 -9.40 -13.22
N ASP A 107 13.99 -9.94 -12.33
CA ASP A 107 15.30 -9.38 -11.99
C ASP A 107 16.42 -10.27 -12.53
N PHE A 108 17.22 -9.70 -13.43
CA PHE A 108 18.35 -10.39 -14.06
C PHE A 108 19.37 -10.90 -13.04
N LEU A 109 19.63 -10.17 -11.96
CA LEU A 109 20.64 -10.57 -10.97
C LEU A 109 20.20 -11.80 -10.19
N SER A 110 18.90 -11.90 -9.88
CA SER A 110 18.30 -13.07 -9.22
C SER A 110 18.32 -14.28 -10.15
N ALA A 111 17.95 -14.10 -11.43
CA ALA A 111 18.07 -15.16 -12.44
C ALA A 111 19.53 -15.60 -12.63
N TYR A 112 20.48 -14.68 -12.63
CA TYR A 112 21.90 -14.99 -12.75
C TYR A 112 22.43 -15.76 -11.53
N ASP A 113 21.97 -15.43 -10.33
CA ASP A 113 22.31 -16.16 -9.11
C ASP A 113 21.84 -17.63 -9.18
N GLU A 114 20.66 -17.89 -9.77
CA GLU A 114 20.17 -19.24 -10.05
C GLU A 114 21.07 -19.97 -11.04
N ILE A 115 21.46 -19.33 -12.14
CA ILE A 115 22.41 -19.87 -13.13
C ILE A 115 23.73 -20.28 -12.47
N GLN A 116 24.27 -19.40 -11.60
CA GLN A 116 25.53 -19.65 -10.90
C GLN A 116 25.43 -20.82 -9.92
N SER A 117 24.32 -20.89 -9.17
CA SER A 117 24.03 -21.98 -8.24
C SER A 117 23.85 -23.31 -8.99
N GLU A 118 23.06 -23.32 -10.06
CA GLU A 118 22.82 -24.49 -10.89
C GLU A 118 24.14 -25.02 -11.46
N PHE A 119 24.92 -24.17 -12.13
CA PHE A 119 26.24 -24.55 -12.66
C PHE A 119 27.14 -25.17 -11.60
N SER A 120 27.13 -24.62 -10.37
CA SER A 120 27.96 -25.13 -9.27
C SER A 120 27.53 -26.53 -8.80
N LYS A 121 26.22 -26.83 -8.80
CA LYS A 121 25.71 -28.18 -8.49
C LYS A 121 26.13 -29.20 -9.56
N TYR A 122 26.00 -28.84 -10.84
CA TYR A 122 26.47 -29.67 -11.95
C TYR A 122 27.99 -29.88 -11.92
N LEU A 123 28.76 -28.83 -11.59
CA LEU A 123 30.20 -28.93 -11.41
C LEU A 123 30.57 -29.92 -10.29
N LEU A 124 29.88 -29.86 -9.14
CA LEU A 124 30.08 -30.80 -8.04
C LEU A 124 29.77 -32.24 -8.47
N PHE A 125 28.64 -32.45 -9.14
CA PHE A 125 28.27 -33.77 -9.67
C PHE A 125 29.37 -34.34 -10.58
N LEU A 126 29.84 -33.55 -11.56
CA LEU A 126 30.89 -33.98 -12.50
C LEU A 126 32.23 -34.26 -11.80
N LEU A 127 32.58 -33.52 -10.74
CA LEU A 127 33.77 -33.79 -9.92
C LEU A 127 33.73 -35.15 -9.20
N TYR A 128 32.54 -35.70 -8.94
CA TYR A 128 32.39 -36.96 -8.22
C TYR A 128 32.30 -38.18 -9.15
N VAL A 129 31.80 -38.00 -10.38
CA VAL A 129 31.60 -39.09 -11.35
C VAL A 129 32.68 -39.20 -12.42
N SER A 130 33.66 -38.28 -12.45
CA SER A 130 34.67 -38.20 -13.53
C SER A 130 36.08 -38.52 -13.05
N HIS A 131 36.92 -38.97 -13.99
CA HIS A 131 38.36 -39.08 -13.79
C HIS A 131 39.10 -37.84 -14.30
N ILE A 132 38.67 -37.33 -15.45
CA ILE A 132 39.27 -36.16 -16.11
C ILE A 132 38.17 -35.14 -16.36
N ILE A 133 38.45 -33.87 -16.05
CA ILE A 133 37.56 -32.75 -16.34
C ILE A 133 38.32 -31.74 -17.18
N ILE A 134 37.72 -31.36 -18.30
CA ILE A 134 38.27 -30.36 -19.21
C ILE A 134 37.45 -29.08 -19.05
N VAL A 135 38.13 -28.00 -18.67
CA VAL A 135 37.56 -26.64 -18.61
C VAL A 135 37.87 -25.95 -19.93
N SER A 136 36.83 -25.79 -20.76
CA SER A 136 36.92 -25.04 -21.99
C SER A 136 36.65 -23.56 -21.77
N HIS A 137 37.42 -22.71 -22.44
CA HIS A 137 37.20 -21.29 -22.47
C HIS A 137 37.39 -20.75 -23.90
N PRO A 138 36.48 -19.88 -24.41
CA PRO A 138 36.54 -19.41 -25.78
C PRO A 138 37.69 -18.42 -26.02
N GLY A 139 38.19 -17.77 -24.95
CA GLY A 139 39.34 -16.86 -25.01
C GLY A 139 40.70 -17.55 -24.88
N SER A 140 41.75 -16.76 -24.63
CA SER A 140 43.14 -17.23 -24.46
C SER A 140 43.69 -16.99 -23.04
N SER A 141 42.80 -16.76 -22.07
CA SER A 141 43.14 -16.42 -20.69
C SER A 141 42.25 -17.20 -19.73
N PHE A 142 42.81 -17.58 -18.58
CA PHE A 142 42.06 -18.22 -17.51
C PHE A 142 41.02 -17.27 -16.91
N ASP A 143 39.78 -17.75 -16.78
CA ASP A 143 38.69 -16.99 -16.16
C ASP A 143 38.73 -17.15 -14.65
N THR A 144 38.99 -16.04 -13.95
CA THR A 144 39.08 -16.01 -12.49
C THR A 144 37.73 -16.21 -11.80
N SER A 145 36.59 -16.09 -12.49
CA SER A 145 35.28 -16.33 -11.87
C SER A 145 35.14 -17.77 -11.37
N TYR A 146 35.85 -18.73 -11.98
CA TYR A 146 35.88 -20.12 -11.53
C TYR A 146 36.39 -20.30 -10.10
N ILE A 147 37.19 -19.36 -9.58
CA ILE A 147 37.67 -19.40 -8.19
C ILE A 147 36.48 -19.38 -7.21
N GLN A 148 35.45 -18.59 -7.50
CA GLN A 148 34.25 -18.52 -6.65
C GLN A 148 33.47 -19.83 -6.69
N TYR A 149 33.26 -20.39 -7.89
CA TYR A 149 32.61 -21.69 -8.07
C TYR A 149 33.38 -22.80 -7.33
N PHE A 150 34.70 -22.88 -7.49
CA PHE A 150 35.52 -23.90 -6.83
C PHE A 150 35.46 -23.79 -5.31
N LYS A 151 35.51 -22.57 -4.75
CA LYS A 151 35.38 -22.40 -3.28
C LYS A 151 33.99 -22.78 -2.77
N ALA A 152 32.93 -22.42 -3.49
CA ALA A 152 31.57 -22.77 -3.12
C ALA A 152 31.33 -24.28 -3.21
N VAL A 153 31.86 -24.91 -4.25
CA VAL A 153 31.80 -26.37 -4.46
C VAL A 153 32.64 -27.13 -3.43
N ASP A 154 33.79 -26.62 -2.98
CA ASP A 154 34.60 -27.25 -1.90
C ASP A 154 33.82 -27.28 -0.59
N ALA A 155 33.18 -26.15 -0.25
CA ALA A 155 32.33 -26.05 0.93
C ALA A 155 31.12 -26.98 0.86
N LEU A 156 30.43 -27.06 -0.30
CA LEU A 156 29.29 -27.96 -0.48
C LEU A 156 29.72 -29.43 -0.45
N SER A 157 30.82 -29.78 -1.12
CA SER A 157 31.40 -31.13 -1.15
C SER A 157 31.63 -31.65 0.27
N GLN A 158 32.23 -30.85 1.15
CA GLN A 158 32.48 -31.23 2.54
C GLN A 158 31.19 -31.44 3.34
N LYS A 159 30.16 -30.61 3.10
CA LYS A 159 28.85 -30.72 3.76
C LYS A 159 28.09 -31.98 3.33
N ILE A 160 28.11 -32.32 2.04
CA ILE A 160 27.31 -33.40 1.48
C ILE A 160 28.04 -34.75 1.48
N LEU A 161 29.36 -34.79 1.65
CA LEU A 161 30.17 -36.02 1.57
C LEU A 161 29.60 -37.17 2.41
N GLY A 162 29.17 -36.90 3.64
CA GLY A 162 28.57 -37.92 4.51
C GLY A 162 27.28 -38.51 3.93
N LYS A 163 26.42 -37.68 3.31
CA LYS A 163 25.21 -38.16 2.62
C LYS A 163 25.57 -38.99 1.40
N ILE A 164 26.52 -38.52 0.59
CA ILE A 164 27.02 -39.24 -0.59
C ILE A 164 27.52 -40.63 -0.20
N CYS A 165 28.42 -40.74 0.78
CA CYS A 165 28.96 -42.03 1.19
C CYS A 165 27.85 -42.96 1.72
N ASN A 166 26.83 -42.44 2.39
CA ASN A 166 25.71 -43.25 2.87
C ASN A 166 24.81 -43.74 1.72
N SER A 167 24.53 -42.90 0.72
CA SER A 167 23.77 -43.30 -0.48
C SER A 167 24.52 -44.34 -1.31
N LEU A 168 25.85 -44.24 -1.39
CA LEU A 168 26.68 -45.24 -2.06
C LEU A 168 26.74 -46.57 -1.32
N LYS A 169 26.71 -46.59 0.03
CA LYS A 169 26.63 -47.85 0.80
C LYS A 169 25.37 -48.66 0.52
N ALA A 170 24.30 -48.01 0.08
CA ALA A 170 23.04 -48.66 -0.26
C ALA A 170 23.06 -49.33 -1.64
N GLN A 171 24.10 -49.11 -2.45
CA GLN A 171 24.26 -49.74 -3.76
C GLN A 171 25.04 -51.06 -3.63
N ASP A 172 24.54 -52.11 -4.27
CA ASP A 172 25.16 -53.42 -4.22
C ASP A 172 26.47 -53.47 -5.03
N ASN A 173 27.44 -54.28 -4.57
CA ASN A 173 28.68 -54.61 -5.28
C ASN A 173 29.64 -53.44 -5.62
N LEU A 174 29.57 -52.31 -4.92
CA LEU A 174 30.54 -51.20 -5.09
C LEU A 174 31.87 -51.45 -4.37
N ASN A 175 32.94 -50.89 -4.93
CA ASN A 175 34.28 -50.92 -4.32
C ASN A 175 34.28 -50.15 -2.98
N SER A 176 34.79 -50.76 -1.91
CA SER A 176 34.85 -50.15 -0.57
C SER A 176 35.62 -48.83 -0.53
N VAL A 177 36.65 -48.68 -1.39
CA VAL A 177 37.44 -47.44 -1.52
C VAL A 177 36.62 -46.33 -2.19
N TRP A 178 35.77 -46.66 -3.17
CA TRP A 178 34.87 -45.70 -3.80
C TRP A 178 33.82 -45.22 -2.78
N VAL A 179 33.21 -46.16 -2.05
CA VAL A 179 32.20 -45.84 -1.02
C VAL A 179 32.79 -44.99 0.11
N ALA A 180 34.01 -45.28 0.55
CA ALA A 180 34.66 -44.53 1.63
C ALA A 180 34.95 -43.07 1.24
N ASN A 181 35.35 -42.84 -0.01
CA ASN A 181 35.74 -41.51 -0.49
C ASN A 181 34.60 -40.74 -1.19
N GLY A 182 33.48 -41.39 -1.50
CA GLY A 182 32.34 -40.80 -2.21
C GLY A 182 32.54 -40.60 -3.71
N ARG A 183 33.76 -40.78 -4.23
CA ARG A 183 34.15 -40.52 -5.64
C ARG A 183 35.18 -41.53 -6.14
N LEU A 184 35.37 -41.59 -7.46
CA LEU A 184 36.25 -42.54 -8.15
C LEU A 184 37.74 -42.29 -7.88
N CYS A 185 38.15 -41.03 -7.98
CA CYS A 185 39.48 -40.53 -7.73
C CYS A 185 39.39 -39.02 -7.45
N VAL A 186 40.53 -38.38 -7.18
CA VAL A 186 40.63 -36.92 -7.31
C VAL A 186 40.76 -36.62 -8.80
N PRO A 187 39.76 -35.99 -9.45
CA PRO A 187 39.80 -35.82 -10.91
C PRO A 187 40.92 -34.86 -11.34
N ARG A 188 41.52 -35.13 -12.50
CA ARG A 188 42.48 -34.22 -13.14
C ARG A 188 41.75 -33.10 -13.87
N MET A 189 42.16 -31.87 -13.62
CA MET A 189 41.65 -30.70 -14.32
C MET A 189 42.58 -30.31 -15.48
N LEU A 190 42.05 -30.34 -16.70
CA LEU A 190 42.74 -29.92 -17.93
C LEU A 190 42.07 -28.65 -18.45
N PHE A 191 42.81 -27.77 -19.11
CA PHE A 191 42.29 -26.51 -19.64
C PHE A 191 42.41 -26.47 -21.16
N TYR A 192 41.32 -26.11 -21.83
CA TYR A 192 41.24 -25.99 -23.28
C TYR A 192 40.86 -24.55 -23.66
N PHE A 193 41.67 -23.92 -24.51
CA PHE A 193 41.45 -22.55 -24.97
C PHE A 193 41.23 -22.53 -26.49
N GLU A 194 40.08 -22.04 -26.94
CA GLU A 194 39.69 -22.09 -28.36
C GLU A 194 40.38 -21.05 -29.25
N ARG A 195 40.77 -19.90 -28.70
CA ARG A 195 41.35 -18.80 -29.48
C ARG A 195 42.84 -18.65 -29.18
N SER A 196 43.64 -18.67 -30.23
CA SER A 196 44.98 -18.10 -30.24
C SER A 196 45.05 -16.93 -31.22
N ASN A 197 45.70 -15.84 -30.81
CA ASN A 197 45.90 -14.66 -31.66
C ASN A 197 47.01 -14.87 -32.72
N THR A 198 47.59 -16.06 -32.80
CA THR A 198 48.76 -16.37 -33.62
C THR A 198 48.73 -17.81 -34.10
N LYS A 199 49.20 -18.04 -35.33
CA LYS A 199 49.37 -19.39 -35.91
C LYS A 199 50.77 -19.96 -35.70
N ASN A 200 51.66 -19.22 -35.01
CA ASN A 200 53.03 -19.64 -34.79
C ASN A 200 53.09 -20.67 -33.65
N LYS A 201 53.45 -21.92 -33.99
CA LYS A 201 53.55 -23.06 -33.06
C LYS A 201 54.43 -22.78 -31.84
N ASP A 202 55.56 -22.09 -32.02
CA ASP A 202 56.49 -21.81 -30.92
C ASP A 202 55.91 -20.80 -29.92
N ILE A 203 55.14 -19.82 -30.43
CA ILE A 203 54.46 -18.84 -29.59
C ILE A 203 53.31 -19.50 -28.83
N ILE A 204 52.58 -20.40 -29.48
CA ILE A 204 51.49 -21.16 -28.85
C ILE A 204 52.03 -22.05 -27.72
N LYS A 205 53.14 -22.78 -27.94
CA LYS A 205 53.76 -23.57 -26.87
C LYS A 205 54.22 -22.71 -25.70
N LYS A 206 54.84 -21.55 -25.96
CA LYS A 206 55.20 -20.59 -24.90
C LYS A 206 53.99 -20.05 -24.15
N LEU A 207 52.86 -19.86 -24.85
CA LEU A 207 51.60 -19.44 -24.24
C LEU A 207 51.03 -20.55 -23.34
N GLU A 208 51.06 -21.81 -23.78
CA GLU A 208 50.64 -22.96 -22.98
C GLU A 208 51.42 -23.05 -21.68
N HIS A 209 52.76 -23.02 -21.73
CA HIS A 209 53.61 -23.03 -20.53
C HIS A 209 53.32 -21.82 -19.60
N ASN A 210 53.14 -20.63 -20.17
CA ASN A 210 52.77 -19.44 -19.38
C ASN A 210 51.40 -19.59 -18.71
N LEU A 211 50.43 -20.21 -19.39
CA LEU A 211 49.10 -20.44 -18.85
C LEU A 211 49.14 -21.52 -17.76
N GLU A 212 49.93 -22.57 -17.93
CA GLU A 212 50.16 -23.60 -16.91
C GLU A 212 50.69 -22.98 -15.62
N ASP A 213 51.78 -22.22 -15.72
CA ASP A 213 52.38 -21.53 -14.56
C ASP A 213 51.36 -20.59 -13.89
N LYS A 214 50.66 -19.76 -14.69
CA LYS A 214 49.67 -18.81 -14.17
C LYS A 214 48.51 -19.51 -13.48
N ILE A 215 47.92 -20.53 -14.11
CA ILE A 215 46.79 -21.27 -13.56
C ILE A 215 47.21 -21.97 -12.27
N TYR A 216 48.36 -22.64 -12.26
CA TYR A 216 48.89 -23.28 -11.06
C TYR A 216 49.09 -22.28 -9.93
N HIS A 217 49.73 -21.13 -10.18
CA HIS A 217 49.93 -20.09 -9.18
C HIS A 217 48.62 -19.51 -8.66
N ILE A 218 47.64 -19.25 -9.54
CA ILE A 218 46.32 -18.74 -9.13
C ILE A 218 45.61 -19.75 -8.23
N LEU A 219 45.55 -21.02 -8.63
CA LEU A 219 44.87 -22.07 -7.88
C LEU A 219 45.54 -22.38 -6.54
N LYS A 220 46.87 -22.29 -6.48
CA LYS A 220 47.66 -22.46 -5.26
C LYS A 220 47.48 -21.27 -4.30
N ASN A 221 47.61 -20.04 -4.79
CA ASN A 221 47.48 -18.83 -3.98
C ASN A 221 46.05 -18.64 -3.44
N THR A 222 45.04 -19.12 -4.16
CA THR A 222 43.64 -19.06 -3.73
C THR A 222 43.24 -20.21 -2.79
N GLY A 223 44.14 -21.17 -2.54
CA GLY A 223 43.93 -22.30 -1.63
C GLY A 223 43.04 -23.41 -2.17
N ILE A 224 42.80 -23.46 -3.49
CA ILE A 224 41.96 -24.47 -4.14
C ILE A 224 42.74 -25.78 -4.29
N VAL A 225 43.97 -25.69 -4.80
CA VAL A 225 44.89 -26.82 -4.87
C VAL A 225 45.71 -26.83 -3.57
N LYS A 226 45.43 -27.81 -2.72
CA LYS A 226 46.07 -28.02 -1.43
C LYS A 226 47.11 -29.14 -1.55
N THR A 227 48.18 -29.06 -0.78
CA THR A 227 49.22 -30.12 -0.70
C THR A 227 48.71 -31.37 0.07
N THR A 228 47.53 -31.30 0.68
CA THR A 228 46.90 -32.38 1.44
C THR A 228 45.91 -33.17 0.57
N SER A 229 45.62 -34.42 0.96
CA SER A 229 44.81 -35.40 0.24
C SER A 229 43.31 -35.06 0.09
N CYS A 230 42.88 -33.86 0.45
CA CYS A 230 41.47 -33.43 0.46
C CYS A 230 41.18 -32.28 -0.53
N SER A 231 41.81 -32.29 -1.72
CA SER A 231 41.49 -31.32 -2.77
C SER A 231 40.26 -31.74 -3.60
N LEU A 232 39.55 -30.76 -4.15
CA LEU A 232 38.44 -31.00 -5.08
C LEU A 232 38.91 -31.70 -6.37
N PHE A 233 40.03 -31.26 -6.92
CA PHE A 233 40.66 -31.78 -8.12
C PHE A 233 42.18 -31.65 -8.03
N ALA A 234 42.88 -32.29 -8.95
CA ALA A 234 44.34 -32.27 -9.06
C ALA A 234 44.80 -31.63 -10.38
N ILE A 235 46.01 -31.06 -10.36
CA ILE A 235 46.70 -30.56 -11.56
C ILE A 235 47.87 -31.51 -11.84
N PRO A 236 48.00 -32.07 -13.07
CA PRO A 236 49.11 -32.93 -13.44
C PRO A 236 50.47 -32.23 -13.25
N LEU A 237 51.44 -32.93 -12.67
CA LEU A 237 52.79 -32.37 -12.40
C LEU A 237 53.78 -32.65 -13.53
N ASN A 238 53.67 -33.82 -14.16
CA ASN A 238 54.64 -34.33 -15.13
C ASN A 238 54.10 -34.36 -16.57
N ASN A 239 52.87 -33.87 -16.77
CA ASN A 239 52.18 -33.90 -18.05
C ASN A 239 51.58 -32.54 -18.33
N ASP A 240 51.60 -32.13 -19.59
CA ASP A 240 50.94 -30.91 -20.06
C ASP A 240 49.45 -30.96 -19.68
N PHE A 241 48.93 -29.87 -19.14
CA PHE A 241 47.54 -29.76 -18.69
C PHE A 241 46.80 -28.57 -19.32
N VAL A 242 47.48 -27.76 -20.12
CA VAL A 242 46.85 -26.71 -20.95
C VAL A 242 47.01 -27.04 -22.42
N TYR A 243 45.91 -26.91 -23.17
CA TYR A 243 45.91 -26.98 -24.63
C TYR A 243 45.29 -25.71 -25.22
N VAL A 244 45.99 -25.09 -26.17
CA VAL A 244 45.51 -23.94 -26.94
C VAL A 244 45.36 -24.32 -28.41
N GLU A 245 44.17 -24.10 -28.96
CA GLU A 245 43.86 -24.39 -30.36
C GLU A 245 44.59 -23.44 -31.32
N GLU A 246 45.16 -24.00 -32.40
CA GLU A 246 45.99 -23.25 -33.36
C GLU A 246 45.18 -22.41 -34.34
N ALA A 247 43.91 -22.77 -34.54
CA ALA A 247 43.03 -22.15 -35.52
C ALA A 247 41.90 -21.38 -34.84
N ALA A 248 41.74 -20.11 -35.20
CA ALA A 248 40.55 -19.35 -34.87
C ALA A 248 39.29 -20.10 -35.35
N PRO A 249 38.14 -19.97 -34.65
CA PRO A 249 36.87 -20.52 -35.11
C PRO A 249 36.63 -20.11 -36.57
N LYS A 250 36.58 -21.09 -37.47
CA LYS A 250 36.18 -20.86 -38.84
C LYS A 250 34.66 -20.89 -38.86
N ASP A 251 34.06 -19.80 -39.31
CA ASP A 251 32.65 -19.79 -39.64
C ASP A 251 32.37 -20.83 -40.74
N PRO A 252 31.46 -21.80 -40.52
CA PRO A 252 31.13 -22.83 -41.51
C PRO A 252 30.74 -22.26 -42.87
N LEU A 253 30.03 -21.11 -42.88
CA LEU A 253 29.66 -20.42 -44.10
C LEU A 253 30.90 -19.88 -44.82
N THR A 254 31.79 -19.20 -44.09
CA THR A 254 33.07 -18.74 -44.63
C THR A 254 33.93 -19.88 -45.18
N GLU A 255 33.92 -21.07 -44.56
CA GLU A 255 34.65 -22.24 -45.06
C GLU A 255 33.99 -22.84 -46.31
N ALA A 256 32.66 -22.94 -46.35
CA ALA A 256 31.91 -23.36 -47.53
C ALA A 256 32.11 -22.41 -48.71
N VAL A 257 32.06 -21.09 -48.47
CA VAL A 257 32.32 -20.05 -49.47
C VAL A 257 33.77 -20.11 -49.95
N ARG A 258 34.74 -20.32 -49.04
CA ARG A 258 36.16 -20.46 -49.43
C ARG A 258 36.38 -21.72 -50.26
N GLY A 259 35.75 -22.83 -49.91
CA GLY A 259 35.77 -24.07 -50.69
C GLY A 259 35.23 -23.85 -52.10
N LEU A 260 34.05 -23.21 -52.20
CA LEU A 260 33.44 -22.85 -53.47
C LEU A 260 34.34 -21.94 -54.32
N VAL A 261 34.94 -20.91 -53.72
CA VAL A 261 35.87 -20.01 -54.40
C VAL A 261 37.09 -20.78 -54.93
N GLN A 262 37.59 -21.75 -54.16
CA GLN A 262 38.72 -22.59 -54.55
C GLN A 262 38.36 -23.57 -55.68
N ASP A 263 37.16 -24.13 -55.65
CA ASP A 263 36.63 -25.02 -56.68
C ASP A 263 36.36 -24.29 -58.01
N CYS A 264 36.10 -22.99 -57.95
CA CYS A 264 35.89 -22.15 -59.14
C CYS A 264 37.19 -21.59 -59.77
N MET A 265 38.39 -21.86 -59.22
CA MET A 265 39.64 -21.36 -59.81
C MET A 265 40.07 -22.16 -61.06
N PRO A 266 40.58 -21.50 -62.13
CA PRO A 266 41.04 -22.20 -63.33
C PRO A 266 42.24 -23.13 -63.01
N GLY A 267 42.10 -24.43 -63.27
CA GLY A 267 43.08 -25.48 -62.95
C GLY A 267 42.72 -26.39 -61.76
N ALA A 268 41.60 -26.12 -61.07
CA ALA A 268 41.14 -26.92 -59.92
C ALA A 268 40.75 -28.37 -60.28
N SER A 269 40.38 -28.63 -61.53
CA SER A 269 39.97 -29.96 -62.03
C SER A 269 41.08 -31.02 -62.00
N THR A 270 42.35 -30.63 -61.86
CA THR A 270 43.51 -31.56 -61.80
C THR A 270 43.95 -31.94 -60.39
N GLN A 271 43.38 -31.34 -59.33
CA GLN A 271 43.67 -31.71 -57.95
C GLN A 271 42.39 -31.82 -57.10
N MET A 272 41.43 -32.65 -57.55
CA MET A 272 40.38 -33.11 -56.63
C MET A 272 40.99 -34.04 -55.58
N LYS A 273 41.41 -33.48 -54.44
CA LYS A 273 41.46 -34.26 -53.19
C LYS A 273 40.01 -34.46 -52.76
N ALA A 274 39.64 -35.71 -52.46
CA ALA A 274 38.29 -36.06 -52.02
C ALA A 274 37.83 -35.10 -50.90
N PRO A 275 36.63 -34.49 -50.98
CA PRO A 275 36.18 -33.43 -50.08
C PRO A 275 36.01 -33.84 -48.61
N PHE A 276 36.23 -35.11 -48.27
CA PHE A 276 35.99 -35.68 -46.94
C PHE A 276 37.14 -36.54 -46.40
N SER A 277 38.34 -36.45 -46.97
CA SER A 277 39.51 -37.16 -46.46
C SER A 277 40.75 -36.29 -46.45
N THR A 278 40.67 -35.17 -45.74
CA THR A 278 41.86 -34.62 -45.08
C THR A 278 41.99 -35.27 -43.72
N GLU A 279 42.80 -36.32 -43.64
CA GLU A 279 43.60 -36.56 -42.43
C GLU A 279 44.14 -35.19 -41.97
N PRO A 280 43.91 -34.76 -40.72
CA PRO A 280 44.40 -33.47 -40.26
C PRO A 280 45.92 -33.51 -40.29
N SER A 281 46.53 -32.76 -41.21
CA SER A 281 47.98 -32.61 -41.38
C SER A 281 48.65 -31.80 -40.26
N SER A 282 48.03 -31.76 -39.08
CA SER A 282 48.52 -31.08 -37.90
C SER A 282 49.16 -32.11 -36.96
N GLU A 283 50.45 -31.95 -36.66
CA GLU A 283 51.13 -32.72 -35.61
C GLU A 283 50.45 -32.55 -34.24
N LYS A 284 49.86 -31.36 -33.99
CA LYS A 284 49.15 -31.01 -32.76
C LYS A 284 47.67 -31.40 -32.87
N ASN A 285 47.26 -32.37 -32.05
CA ASN A 285 45.90 -32.89 -32.04
C ASN A 285 45.41 -33.02 -30.59
N PHE A 286 44.29 -32.38 -30.27
CA PHE A 286 43.69 -32.43 -28.93
C PHE A 286 43.42 -33.87 -28.46
N LEU A 287 43.01 -34.77 -29.35
CA LEU A 287 42.79 -36.18 -28.99
C LEU A 287 44.09 -36.87 -28.59
N LYS A 288 45.24 -36.51 -29.17
CA LYS A 288 46.55 -37.05 -28.74
C LYS A 288 46.91 -36.53 -27.35
N PHE A 289 46.70 -35.24 -27.10
CA PHE A 289 46.88 -34.63 -25.78
C PHE A 289 46.02 -35.33 -24.71
N LEU A 290 44.72 -35.51 -24.98
CA LEU A 290 43.81 -36.19 -24.05
C LEU A 290 44.15 -37.67 -23.87
N HIS A 291 44.59 -38.34 -24.94
CA HIS A 291 44.89 -39.77 -24.90
C HIS A 291 46.02 -40.12 -23.91
N VAL A 292 47.01 -39.25 -23.73
CA VAL A 292 48.08 -39.44 -22.72
C VAL A 292 47.50 -39.58 -21.32
N HIS A 293 46.57 -38.70 -20.95
CA HIS A 293 45.91 -38.73 -19.63
C HIS A 293 44.96 -39.91 -19.49
N VAL A 294 44.21 -40.25 -20.54
CA VAL A 294 43.29 -41.40 -20.52
C VAL A 294 44.07 -42.72 -20.38
N GLN A 295 45.18 -42.86 -21.11
CA GLN A 295 46.02 -44.05 -21.05
C GLN A 295 46.64 -44.21 -19.66
N GLN A 296 47.13 -43.13 -19.07
CA GLN A 296 47.61 -43.13 -17.68
C GLN A 296 46.52 -43.55 -16.68
N ALA A 297 45.28 -43.07 -16.86
CA ALA A 297 44.15 -43.48 -16.02
C ALA A 297 43.87 -45.00 -16.11
N LYS A 298 44.06 -45.61 -17.29
CA LYS A 298 43.85 -47.05 -17.49
C LYS A 298 44.97 -47.91 -16.93
N ASP A 299 46.22 -47.46 -17.08
CA ASP A 299 47.39 -48.28 -16.81
C ASP A 299 47.83 -48.19 -15.34
N THR A 300 47.95 -46.98 -14.80
CA THR A 300 48.60 -46.73 -13.50
C THR A 300 47.77 -45.92 -12.52
N GLY A 301 46.73 -45.21 -12.98
CA GLY A 301 45.96 -44.28 -12.16
C GLY A 301 46.68 -42.94 -11.96
N PHE A 302 46.09 -42.04 -11.18
CA PHE A 302 46.63 -40.70 -10.95
C PHE A 302 47.29 -40.59 -9.57
N ASP A 303 48.53 -40.11 -9.54
CA ASP A 303 49.23 -39.70 -8.32
C ASP A 303 49.89 -38.34 -8.53
N ASP A 304 49.08 -37.30 -8.42
CA ASP A 304 49.49 -35.91 -8.64
C ASP A 304 49.72 -35.16 -7.31
N THR A 305 49.92 -35.90 -6.21
CA THR A 305 50.12 -35.30 -4.89
C THR A 305 51.56 -34.80 -4.72
N VAL A 306 51.74 -33.51 -4.44
CA VAL A 306 53.06 -32.91 -4.19
C VAL A 306 53.52 -33.23 -2.76
N ALA A 307 53.84 -34.49 -2.47
CA ALA A 307 54.44 -34.85 -1.19
C ALA A 307 55.95 -34.56 -1.23
N SER A 308 56.37 -33.58 -0.43
CA SER A 308 57.79 -33.31 -0.18
C SER A 308 58.47 -34.55 0.42
N SER A 309 59.23 -35.27 -0.40
CA SER A 309 60.35 -36.14 -0.01
C SER A 309 60.16 -36.95 1.29
N ARG A 310 59.14 -37.82 1.36
CA ARG A 310 59.09 -38.90 2.36
C ARG A 310 58.75 -40.24 1.70
N PRO A 311 59.51 -41.33 1.92
CA PRO A 311 59.35 -42.60 1.20
C PRO A 311 58.16 -43.47 1.62
N GLN A 312 57.17 -42.93 2.35
CA GLN A 312 56.10 -43.72 2.98
C GLN A 312 54.70 -43.11 2.80
N HIS A 313 54.41 -42.47 1.66
CA HIS A 313 53.03 -42.12 1.32
C HIS A 313 52.36 -43.26 0.54
N ALA A 314 51.18 -43.68 1.01
CA ALA A 314 50.33 -44.59 0.26
C ALA A 314 49.88 -43.93 -1.05
N PRO A 315 49.84 -44.67 -2.18
CA PRO A 315 49.41 -44.12 -3.46
C PRO A 315 48.00 -43.55 -3.37
N ALA A 316 47.73 -42.49 -4.13
CA ALA A 316 46.40 -41.91 -4.23
C ALA A 316 45.38 -42.98 -4.66
N TYR A 317 44.19 -42.96 -4.04
CA TYR A 317 43.15 -43.92 -4.39
C TYR A 317 42.64 -43.65 -5.81
N PHE A 318 42.43 -44.74 -6.55
CA PHE A 318 41.95 -44.69 -7.91
C PHE A 318 41.08 -45.92 -8.18
N VAL A 319 39.88 -45.69 -8.68
CA VAL A 319 38.92 -46.76 -9.00
C VAL A 319 38.51 -46.63 -10.44
N LEU A 320 38.77 -47.66 -11.25
CA LEU A 320 38.27 -47.77 -12.61
C LEU A 320 36.93 -48.53 -12.57
N PRO A 321 35.78 -47.84 -12.71
CA PRO A 321 34.47 -48.45 -12.50
C PRO A 321 34.05 -49.30 -13.69
N ILE A 322 33.21 -50.30 -13.42
CA ILE A 322 32.46 -51.02 -14.44
C ILE A 322 31.31 -50.12 -14.91
N LEU A 323 30.99 -50.14 -16.21
CA LEU A 323 29.97 -49.28 -16.81
C LEU A 323 28.62 -49.34 -16.08
N GLY A 324 28.11 -50.54 -15.76
CA GLY A 324 26.85 -50.72 -15.02
C GLY A 324 26.87 -50.11 -13.61
N GLN A 325 28.00 -50.25 -12.89
CA GLN A 325 28.17 -49.64 -11.57
C GLN A 325 28.23 -48.12 -11.66
N TRP A 326 28.90 -47.59 -12.68
CA TRP A 326 28.97 -46.15 -12.92
C TRP A 326 27.59 -45.56 -13.23
N ILE A 327 26.77 -46.24 -14.04
CA ILE A 327 25.39 -45.82 -14.35
C ILE A 327 24.55 -45.69 -13.07
N ALA A 328 24.56 -46.72 -12.23
CA ALA A 328 23.80 -46.73 -10.96
C ALA A 328 24.23 -45.59 -10.02
N VAL A 329 25.55 -45.39 -9.89
CA VAL A 329 26.10 -44.31 -9.06
C VAL A 329 25.79 -42.93 -9.66
N ALA A 330 25.92 -42.76 -10.97
CA ALA A 330 25.62 -41.50 -11.64
C ALA A 330 24.15 -41.10 -11.45
N GLN A 331 23.19 -42.02 -11.58
CA GLN A 331 21.78 -41.74 -11.32
C GLN A 331 21.52 -41.39 -9.85
N CYS A 332 22.10 -42.15 -8.92
CA CYS A 332 21.97 -41.89 -7.48
C CYS A 332 22.51 -40.50 -7.09
N LEU A 333 23.72 -40.16 -7.55
CA LEU A 333 24.33 -38.87 -7.26
C LEU A 333 23.65 -37.71 -7.98
N PHE A 334 23.09 -37.94 -9.17
CA PHE A 334 22.33 -36.91 -9.88
C PHE A 334 21.08 -36.52 -9.07
N ASN A 335 20.33 -37.51 -8.59
CA ASN A 335 19.16 -37.24 -7.75
C ASN A 335 19.54 -36.51 -6.45
N LEU A 336 20.57 -36.98 -5.76
CA LEU A 336 21.01 -36.37 -4.51
C LEU A 336 21.55 -34.94 -4.70
N ILE A 337 22.45 -34.71 -5.66
CA ILE A 337 23.15 -33.42 -5.82
C ILE A 337 22.33 -32.43 -6.63
N ILE A 338 21.68 -32.85 -7.71
CA ILE A 338 20.99 -31.94 -8.63
C ILE A 338 19.53 -31.72 -8.21
N ILE A 339 18.83 -32.76 -7.78
CA ILE A 339 17.38 -32.66 -7.47
C ILE A 339 17.16 -32.31 -5.99
N GLU A 340 17.78 -33.02 -5.05
CA GLU A 340 17.46 -32.89 -3.62
C GLU A 340 18.16 -31.71 -2.93
N GLU A 341 19.42 -31.37 -3.29
CA GLU A 341 20.14 -30.29 -2.60
C GLU A 341 19.62 -28.89 -2.99
N PRO A 342 19.51 -27.97 -2.03
CA PRO A 342 19.05 -26.61 -2.27
C PRO A 342 20.06 -25.78 -3.08
N PRO A 343 19.63 -24.62 -3.62
CA PRO A 343 20.53 -23.67 -4.30
C PRO A 343 21.71 -23.21 -3.42
N ILE A 344 22.86 -22.98 -4.06
CA ILE A 344 24.11 -22.59 -3.41
C ILE A 344 24.17 -21.07 -3.27
N THR A 345 23.69 -20.56 -2.13
CA THR A 345 23.64 -19.11 -1.85
C THR A 345 24.99 -18.43 -1.65
N SER A 346 26.09 -19.19 -1.47
CA SER A 346 27.42 -18.62 -1.28
C SER A 346 28.01 -17.98 -2.54
N VAL A 347 27.50 -18.33 -3.72
CA VAL A 347 27.91 -17.76 -5.01
C VAL A 347 27.12 -16.48 -5.33
N CYS A 348 25.92 -16.35 -4.76
CA CYS A 348 24.94 -15.28 -4.94
C CYS A 348 25.35 -13.97 -4.23
N THR A 349 26.48 -13.40 -4.64
CA THR A 349 27.09 -12.25 -3.96
C THR A 349 26.29 -10.96 -4.12
N ALA A 350 25.62 -10.78 -5.27
CA ALA A 350 24.89 -9.56 -5.61
C ALA A 350 23.58 -9.43 -4.81
N THR A 351 22.75 -10.47 -4.77
CA THR A 351 21.51 -10.47 -3.99
C THR A 351 21.78 -10.38 -2.49
N ARG A 352 22.79 -11.09 -1.97
CA ARG A 352 23.20 -10.98 -0.56
C ARG A 352 23.69 -9.58 -0.19
N PHE A 353 24.45 -8.94 -1.07
CA PHE A 353 24.86 -7.55 -0.85
C PHE A 353 23.65 -6.61 -0.80
N SER A 354 22.70 -6.80 -1.72
CA SER A 354 21.45 -6.03 -1.75
C SER A 354 20.63 -6.23 -0.47
N GLU A 355 20.45 -7.48 -0.03
CA GLU A 355 19.75 -7.83 1.21
C GLU A 355 20.36 -7.12 2.42
N GLN A 356 21.68 -7.21 2.60
CA GLN A 356 22.39 -6.56 3.70
C GLN A 356 22.26 -5.03 3.68
N ARG A 357 22.32 -4.42 2.49
CA ARG A 357 22.12 -2.97 2.34
C ARG A 357 20.67 -2.57 2.64
N CYS A 358 19.70 -3.33 2.14
CA CYS A 358 18.28 -3.08 2.36
C CYS A 358 17.90 -3.23 3.83
N LEU A 359 18.39 -4.26 4.54
CA LEU A 359 18.18 -4.41 5.99
C LEU A 359 18.71 -3.21 6.79
N LYS A 360 19.87 -2.69 6.42
CA LYS A 360 20.45 -1.51 7.06
C LYS A 360 19.67 -0.23 6.74
N ALA A 361 19.20 -0.08 5.50
CA ALA A 361 18.36 1.04 5.09
C ALA A 361 16.97 0.98 5.77
N LEU A 362 16.38 -0.21 5.88
CA LEU A 362 15.11 -0.47 6.55
C LEU A 362 15.16 -0.02 8.01
N SER A 363 16.12 -0.53 8.77
CA SER A 363 16.29 -0.14 10.18
C SER A 363 16.44 1.38 10.38
N LEU A 364 17.16 2.06 9.48
CA LEU A 364 17.31 3.52 9.51
C LEU A 364 15.99 4.24 9.17
N ALA A 365 15.26 3.77 8.17
CA ALA A 365 13.98 4.33 7.74
C ALA A 365 12.89 4.13 8.82
N THR A 366 12.80 2.95 9.42
CA THR A 366 11.89 2.66 10.54
C THR A 366 12.21 3.53 11.75
N ALA A 367 13.50 3.71 12.08
CA ALA A 367 13.90 4.64 13.15
C ALA A 367 13.50 6.09 12.84
N LYS A 368 13.60 6.50 11.56
CA LYS A 368 13.18 7.84 11.12
C LYS A 368 11.67 8.04 11.20
N TYR A 369 10.90 7.00 10.86
CA TYR A 369 9.44 7.00 11.02
C TYR A 369 9.04 7.21 12.49
N GLN A 370 9.71 6.51 13.41
CA GLN A 370 9.43 6.55 14.85
C GLN A 370 9.89 7.83 15.55
N GLU A 371 10.64 8.70 14.86
CA GLU A 371 11.21 9.90 15.45
C GLU A 371 10.14 10.93 15.82
N ARG A 372 10.04 11.24 17.13
CA ARG A 372 9.13 12.26 17.70
C ARG A 372 7.65 12.01 17.36
N LEU A 373 7.22 10.76 17.35
CA LEU A 373 5.81 10.42 17.17
C LEU A 373 4.98 10.73 18.42
N PRO A 374 3.79 11.36 18.27
CA PRO A 374 2.79 11.43 19.34
C PRO A 374 2.34 10.03 19.80
N PRO A 375 1.76 9.90 21.01
CA PRO A 375 1.20 8.62 21.48
C PRO A 375 0.15 8.04 20.52
N HIS A 376 -0.70 8.91 19.97
CA HIS A 376 -1.70 8.61 18.96
C HIS A 376 -1.74 9.72 17.91
N TYR A 377 -1.97 9.38 16.64
CA TYR A 377 -1.96 10.33 15.53
C TYR A 377 -2.90 9.91 14.40
N SER A 378 -3.27 10.88 13.56
CA SER A 378 -4.19 10.71 12.44
C SER A 378 -3.55 9.94 11.27
N LYS A 379 -4.40 9.45 10.36
CA LYS A 379 -3.97 8.83 9.11
C LYS A 379 -3.10 9.76 8.25
N SER A 380 -3.43 11.05 8.20
CA SER A 380 -2.64 12.02 7.43
C SER A 380 -1.22 12.21 7.98
N GLU A 381 -1.04 12.18 9.30
CA GLU A 381 0.30 12.24 9.90
C GLU A 381 1.07 10.93 9.65
N HIS A 382 0.39 9.77 9.73
CA HIS A 382 0.96 8.48 9.36
C HIS A 382 1.53 8.50 7.93
N GLU A 383 0.70 8.88 6.95
CA GLU A 383 1.08 8.94 5.53
C GLU A 383 2.24 9.91 5.29
N ALA A 384 2.21 11.09 5.92
CA ALA A 384 3.29 12.07 5.81
C ALA A 384 4.62 11.54 6.37
N ARG A 385 4.58 10.79 7.49
CA ARG A 385 5.77 10.19 8.10
C ARG A 385 6.30 9.01 7.30
N LEU A 386 5.41 8.16 6.81
CA LEU A 386 5.74 7.04 5.94
C LEU A 386 6.44 7.53 4.66
N ALA A 387 5.94 8.60 4.04
CA ALA A 387 6.58 9.21 2.87
C ALA A 387 8.01 9.72 3.16
N ILE A 388 8.27 10.25 4.35
CA ILE A 388 9.62 10.65 4.77
C ILE A 388 10.53 9.43 4.93
N ALA A 389 10.03 8.36 5.56
CA ALA A 389 10.76 7.12 5.75
C ALA A 389 11.11 6.46 4.41
N PHE A 390 10.16 6.38 3.47
CA PHE A 390 10.38 5.85 2.13
C PHE A 390 11.45 6.61 1.35
N ARG A 391 11.43 7.95 1.40
CA ARG A 391 12.44 8.75 0.73
C ARG A 391 13.85 8.46 1.26
N LEU A 392 13.99 8.27 2.58
CA LEU A 392 15.26 7.88 3.18
C LEU A 392 15.67 6.47 2.75
N TYR A 393 14.72 5.53 2.78
CA TYR A 393 14.94 4.15 2.33
C TYR A 393 15.45 4.10 0.89
N LYS A 394 14.76 4.75 -0.06
CA LYS A 394 15.14 4.82 -1.49
C LYS A 394 16.52 5.44 -1.70
N THR A 395 16.93 6.37 -0.84
CA THR A 395 18.25 7.00 -0.94
C THR A 395 19.37 6.02 -0.58
N GLU A 396 19.16 5.14 0.39
CA GLU A 396 20.18 4.24 0.95
C GLU A 396 20.17 2.80 0.39
N ALA A 397 18.98 2.29 0.05
CA ALA A 397 18.77 0.93 -0.43
C ALA A 397 19.24 0.76 -1.88
N ARG A 398 19.88 -0.38 -2.20
CA ARG A 398 20.37 -0.68 -3.55
C ARG A 398 20.23 -2.17 -3.88
N GLY A 399 19.98 -2.46 -5.15
CA GLY A 399 20.00 -3.80 -5.73
C GLY A 399 18.62 -4.47 -5.84
N PRO A 400 18.58 -5.75 -6.22
CA PRO A 400 17.35 -6.43 -6.63
C PRO A 400 16.32 -6.64 -5.53
N LYS A 401 16.75 -6.63 -4.26
CA LYS A 401 15.86 -6.85 -3.12
C LYS A 401 15.17 -5.56 -2.62
N CYS A 402 15.41 -4.41 -3.24
CA CYS A 402 14.84 -3.14 -2.79
C CYS A 402 13.32 -3.11 -2.75
N ALA A 403 12.65 -3.57 -3.81
CA ALA A 403 11.19 -3.54 -3.88
C ALA A 403 10.53 -4.38 -2.76
N GLN A 404 11.07 -5.58 -2.53
CA GLN A 404 10.61 -6.46 -1.45
C GLN A 404 10.70 -5.80 -0.07
N TYR A 405 11.83 -5.15 0.24
CA TYR A 405 12.03 -4.49 1.53
C TYR A 405 11.32 -3.12 1.63
N GLU A 406 10.98 -2.49 0.51
CA GLU A 406 10.12 -1.31 0.48
C GLU A 406 8.71 -1.67 0.97
N LEU A 407 8.13 -2.75 0.46
CA LEU A 407 6.83 -3.26 0.93
C LEU A 407 6.88 -3.63 2.42
N GLN A 408 7.96 -4.29 2.85
CA GLN A 408 8.15 -4.61 4.27
C GLN A 408 8.17 -3.35 5.16
N LEU A 409 8.79 -2.24 4.72
CA LEU A 409 8.79 -0.98 5.47
C LEU A 409 7.37 -0.43 5.63
N GLU A 410 6.54 -0.54 4.59
CA GLU A 410 5.14 -0.14 4.62
C GLU A 410 4.36 -0.91 5.67
N GLU A 411 4.44 -2.24 5.62
CA GLU A 411 3.77 -3.15 6.53
C GLU A 411 4.19 -2.93 7.98
N GLU A 412 5.49 -2.76 8.25
CA GLU A 412 6.00 -2.47 9.60
C GLU A 412 5.46 -1.14 10.14
N CYS A 413 5.43 -0.09 9.31
CA CYS A 413 4.93 1.22 9.73
C CYS A 413 3.40 1.22 9.92
N GLN A 414 2.67 0.51 9.06
CA GLN A 414 1.22 0.35 9.16
C GLN A 414 0.85 -0.41 10.43
N ALA A 415 1.50 -1.56 10.69
CA ALA A 415 1.29 -2.35 11.88
C ALA A 415 1.57 -1.55 13.17
N LEU A 416 2.62 -0.71 13.16
CA LEU A 416 2.91 0.19 14.29
C LEU A 416 1.81 1.23 14.53
N TRP A 417 1.18 1.75 13.47
CA TRP A 417 0.09 2.71 13.60
C TRP A 417 -1.21 2.06 14.06
N GLU A 418 -1.54 0.89 13.52
CA GLU A 418 -2.72 0.09 13.90
C GLU A 418 -2.64 -0.48 15.31
N ASN A 419 -1.42 -0.66 15.85
CA ASN A 419 -1.18 -1.12 17.21
C ASN A 419 -1.47 -0.04 18.27
N GLY A 420 -2.73 0.38 18.36
CA GLY A 420 -3.24 1.30 19.37
C GLY A 420 -2.78 2.76 19.21
N ARG A 421 -2.11 3.13 18.13
CA ARG A 421 -1.66 4.53 17.91
C ARG A 421 -2.61 5.35 17.04
N GLN A 422 -3.78 4.80 16.71
CA GLN A 422 -4.78 5.51 15.92
C GLN A 422 -5.50 6.56 16.77
N GLN A 423 -5.61 7.78 16.24
CA GLN A 423 -6.45 8.83 16.80
C GLN A 423 -7.90 8.68 16.33
N CYS A 424 -8.86 9.04 17.19
CA CYS A 424 -10.27 9.08 16.86
C CYS A 424 -10.55 10.06 15.71
N THR A 425 -11.35 9.64 14.72
CA THR A 425 -11.68 10.44 13.52
C THR A 425 -12.91 11.33 13.71
N ALA A 426 -13.61 11.21 14.85
CA ALA A 426 -14.79 12.00 15.13
C ALA A 426 -14.46 13.49 15.17
N THR A 427 -15.39 14.30 14.66
CA THR A 427 -15.26 15.76 14.63
C THR A 427 -16.45 16.38 15.33
N SER A 428 -16.23 17.35 16.22
CA SER A 428 -17.28 18.05 16.94
C SER A 428 -18.19 18.84 16.00
N LEU A 429 -19.36 19.26 16.48
CA LEU A 429 -20.31 20.06 15.70
C LEU A 429 -19.76 21.45 15.31
N THR A 430 -18.70 21.90 16.00
CA THR A 430 -18.01 23.16 15.68
C THR A 430 -16.83 22.98 14.73
N GLY A 431 -16.49 21.73 14.36
CA GLY A 431 -15.46 21.42 13.37
C GLY A 431 -14.11 20.98 13.93
N ASN A 432 -13.98 20.73 15.24
CA ASN A 432 -12.71 20.31 15.85
C ASN A 432 -12.61 18.78 15.96
N GLN A 433 -11.45 18.20 15.67
CA GLN A 433 -11.22 16.75 15.77
C GLN A 433 -11.11 16.28 17.23
N CYS A 434 -11.55 15.05 17.48
CA CYS A 434 -11.36 14.37 18.76
C CYS A 434 -9.86 14.13 19.03
N LYS A 435 -9.41 14.37 20.25
CA LYS A 435 -8.03 14.19 20.70
C LYS A 435 -7.75 12.82 21.31
N LEU A 436 -8.77 12.00 21.50
CA LEU A 436 -8.64 10.69 22.12
C LEU A 436 -8.10 9.66 21.12
N GLN A 437 -7.55 8.58 21.68
CA GLN A 437 -7.30 7.35 20.93
C GLN A 437 -8.59 6.88 20.25
N LYS A 438 -8.50 6.18 19.13
CA LYS A 438 -9.65 5.51 18.53
C LYS A 438 -10.35 4.66 19.61
N HIS A 439 -11.65 4.91 19.76
CA HIS A 439 -12.46 4.36 20.83
C HIS A 439 -13.84 3.97 20.30
N GLU A 440 -14.57 3.19 21.10
CA GLU A 440 -15.93 2.77 20.78
C GLU A 440 -16.90 3.96 20.69
N PRO A 441 -17.99 3.86 19.90
CA PRO A 441 -18.96 4.93 19.70
C PRO A 441 -19.62 5.44 21.00
N ASP A 442 -19.68 4.58 22.03
CA ASP A 442 -20.35 4.90 23.30
C ASP A 442 -19.50 5.78 24.23
N GLN A 443 -18.21 5.94 23.95
CA GLN A 443 -17.33 6.79 24.76
C GLN A 443 -17.43 8.25 24.35
N GLU A 444 -17.42 9.15 25.35
CA GLU A 444 -17.52 10.58 25.11
C GLU A 444 -16.29 11.14 24.38
N HIS A 445 -16.53 11.84 23.28
CA HIS A 445 -15.49 12.53 22.53
C HIS A 445 -15.05 13.83 23.21
N THR A 446 -13.78 14.18 23.06
CA THR A 446 -13.27 15.51 23.47
C THR A 446 -12.33 16.10 22.42
N SER A 447 -12.59 17.33 22.01
CA SER A 447 -11.66 18.12 21.20
C SER A 447 -10.70 18.95 22.06
N GLY A 448 -10.94 19.02 23.38
CA GLY A 448 -10.24 19.88 24.32
C GLY A 448 -10.48 21.38 24.13
N PHE A 449 -11.43 21.79 23.28
CA PHE A 449 -11.88 23.18 23.20
C PHE A 449 -12.97 23.46 24.23
N ILE A 450 -12.82 24.57 24.96
CA ILE A 450 -13.77 25.01 25.98
C ILE A 450 -14.33 26.39 25.60
N TYR A 451 -15.66 26.44 25.51
CA TYR A 451 -16.45 27.64 25.26
C TYR A 451 -16.91 28.25 26.59
N ARG A 452 -17.33 29.51 26.56
CA ARG A 452 -18.12 30.12 27.63
C ARG A 452 -19.47 30.53 27.10
N SER A 453 -20.53 30.03 27.72
CA SER A 453 -21.89 30.30 27.27
C SER A 453 -22.83 30.66 28.39
N ALA A 454 -23.78 31.55 28.10
CA ALA A 454 -24.81 31.91 29.06
C ALA A 454 -25.96 30.89 29.08
N CYS A 455 -26.71 30.85 30.18
CA CYS A 455 -27.88 29.99 30.35
C CYS A 455 -29.11 30.43 29.53
N ASN A 456 -30.21 29.66 29.56
CA ASN A 456 -31.44 29.97 28.84
C ASN A 456 -31.94 31.40 29.10
N CYS A 457 -31.91 31.84 30.37
CA CYS A 457 -32.39 33.16 30.78
C CYS A 457 -31.32 34.27 30.64
N GLY A 458 -30.07 33.91 30.37
CA GLY A 458 -28.95 34.84 30.22
C GLY A 458 -28.46 35.49 31.52
N ARG A 459 -28.76 34.92 32.71
CA ARG A 459 -28.35 35.46 34.01
C ARG A 459 -27.03 34.90 34.56
N LYS A 460 -26.61 33.71 34.11
CA LYS A 460 -25.33 33.09 34.48
C LYS A 460 -24.57 32.64 33.23
N ILE A 461 -23.25 32.61 33.33
CA ILE A 461 -22.31 32.15 32.28
C ILE A 461 -21.47 31.03 32.90
N SER A 462 -21.36 29.91 32.19
CA SER A 462 -20.54 28.78 32.58
C SER A 462 -19.60 28.35 31.45
N THR A 463 -18.64 27.48 31.77
CA THR A 463 -17.81 26.78 30.80
C THR A 463 -18.60 25.69 30.11
N ARG A 464 -18.31 25.47 28.84
CA ARG A 464 -19.01 24.52 27.98
C ARG A 464 -18.01 23.76 27.13
N ASP A 465 -18.06 22.44 27.18
CA ASP A 465 -17.25 21.60 26.30
C ASP A 465 -17.76 21.66 24.86
N ASP A 466 -16.85 21.42 23.91
CA ASP A 466 -17.16 21.36 22.49
C ASP A 466 -18.08 20.17 22.17
N PRO A 467 -19.34 20.39 21.75
CA PRO A 467 -20.31 19.32 21.64
C PRO A 467 -20.09 18.48 20.37
N PHE A 468 -20.21 17.16 20.51
CA PHE A 468 -20.17 16.22 19.38
C PHE A 468 -21.57 15.81 18.92
N THR A 469 -22.59 15.97 19.78
CA THR A 469 -23.99 15.65 19.45
C THR A 469 -24.92 16.86 19.62
N ALA A 470 -26.04 16.87 18.90
CA ALA A 470 -27.02 17.96 18.96
C ALA A 470 -27.65 18.11 20.36
N ILE A 471 -27.84 16.98 21.07
CA ILE A 471 -28.38 16.97 22.43
C ILE A 471 -27.42 17.59 23.45
N GLN A 472 -26.12 17.27 23.36
CA GLN A 472 -25.06 17.95 24.12
C GLN A 472 -25.08 19.45 23.82
N ALA A 473 -25.21 19.81 22.53
CA ALA A 473 -25.12 21.18 22.09
C ALA A 473 -26.31 22.05 22.55
N ASN A 474 -27.53 21.55 22.43
CA ASN A 474 -28.73 22.38 22.54
C ASN A 474 -29.56 22.08 23.78
N CYS A 475 -29.32 20.98 24.49
CA CYS A 475 -30.15 20.53 25.61
C CYS A 475 -29.34 20.37 26.91
N LEU A 476 -28.43 19.39 26.97
CA LEU A 476 -27.79 18.94 28.22
C LEU A 476 -27.04 20.05 28.94
N PHE A 477 -26.29 20.87 28.20
CA PHE A 477 -25.58 22.02 28.77
C PHE A 477 -26.52 22.98 29.51
N TYR A 478 -27.66 23.29 28.90
CA TYR A 478 -28.62 24.24 29.44
C TYR A 478 -29.43 23.66 30.60
N GLN A 479 -29.76 22.36 30.56
CA GLN A 479 -30.38 21.64 31.67
C GLN A 479 -29.42 21.63 32.87
N SER A 480 -28.17 21.22 32.66
CA SER A 480 -27.16 21.18 33.73
C SER A 480 -26.97 22.54 34.39
N MET A 481 -26.92 23.62 33.61
CA MET A 481 -26.88 24.98 34.18
C MET A 481 -28.16 25.35 34.92
N ALA A 482 -29.34 24.94 34.47
CA ALA A 482 -30.60 25.24 35.15
C ALA A 482 -30.76 24.46 36.48
N ASP A 483 -30.12 23.30 36.60
CA ASP A 483 -30.23 22.49 37.83
C ASP A 483 -29.15 22.85 38.86
N LYS A 484 -27.93 23.15 38.40
CA LYS A 484 -26.75 23.29 39.29
C LYS A 484 -26.34 24.72 39.54
N GLU A 485 -26.49 25.57 38.52
CA GLU A 485 -25.89 26.90 38.55
C GLU A 485 -26.91 28.01 38.63
N CYS A 486 -28.01 27.98 37.87
CA CYS A 486 -28.98 29.07 37.70
C CYS A 486 -30.38 28.64 38.12
N ASP A 487 -31.13 29.54 38.77
CA ASP A 487 -32.55 29.35 39.11
C ASP A 487 -33.46 29.56 37.88
N CYS A 488 -33.00 29.08 36.74
CA CYS A 488 -33.61 29.25 35.43
C CYS A 488 -34.87 28.39 35.31
N SER A 489 -34.88 27.21 35.95
CA SER A 489 -35.95 26.22 35.98
C SER A 489 -37.19 26.68 36.76
N ASP A 490 -37.01 27.55 37.76
CA ASP A 490 -38.09 28.13 38.56
C ASP A 490 -38.87 29.24 37.84
N LEU A 491 -38.39 29.66 36.66
CA LEU A 491 -39.03 30.69 35.87
C LEU A 491 -40.20 30.14 35.05
N GLY A 492 -41.08 31.02 34.55
CA GLY A 492 -42.16 30.58 33.66
C GLY A 492 -41.59 30.13 32.32
N HIS A 493 -41.83 28.88 31.92
CA HIS A 493 -41.38 28.33 30.64
C HIS A 493 -42.55 28.09 29.68
N MET A 494 -42.25 28.11 28.38
CA MET A 494 -43.12 27.52 27.37
C MET A 494 -42.46 26.25 26.85
N GLU A 495 -43.20 25.15 26.94
CA GLU A 495 -42.73 23.85 26.47
C GLU A 495 -42.96 23.71 24.97
N PHE A 496 -41.96 23.15 24.30
CA PHE A 496 -42.07 22.77 22.90
C PHE A 496 -42.46 21.30 22.79
N PRO A 497 -43.36 20.94 21.86
CA PRO A 497 -43.74 19.54 21.69
C PRO A 497 -42.53 18.69 21.31
N ILE A 498 -42.20 17.72 22.16
CA ILE A 498 -41.20 16.69 21.89
C ILE A 498 -41.89 15.35 21.57
N PHE A 499 -41.14 14.41 21.02
CA PHE A 499 -41.59 13.04 20.83
C PHE A 499 -41.69 12.33 22.18
N GLU A 500 -42.83 11.71 22.44
CA GLU A 500 -43.08 10.91 23.63
C GLU A 500 -43.29 9.46 23.17
N PRO A 501 -42.34 8.55 23.43
CA PRO A 501 -42.45 7.17 23.00
C PRO A 501 -43.59 6.46 23.75
N PHE A 502 -44.35 5.63 23.05
CA PHE A 502 -45.40 4.80 23.65
C PHE A 502 -44.82 3.53 24.32
N ASN A 503 -43.67 3.06 23.84
CA ASN A 503 -42.92 1.87 24.27
C ASN A 503 -41.40 2.09 24.03
N GLU A 504 -40.55 1.21 24.57
CA GLU A 504 -39.08 1.34 24.42
C GLU A 504 -38.56 1.07 23.00
N GLU A 505 -39.41 0.56 22.09
CA GLU A 505 -39.09 0.31 20.69
C GLU A 505 -39.61 1.45 19.80
N PHE A 506 -38.77 2.45 19.54
CA PHE A 506 -39.05 3.55 18.62
C PHE A 506 -37.83 3.84 17.74
N GLU A 507 -38.06 4.34 16.53
CA GLU A 507 -36.99 4.58 15.54
C GLU A 507 -37.01 6.02 14.99
N ALA A 508 -35.94 6.40 14.32
CA ALA A 508 -35.91 7.65 13.57
C ALA A 508 -36.68 7.48 12.26
N ALA A 509 -37.56 8.43 11.92
CA ALA A 509 -38.33 8.35 10.67
C ALA A 509 -37.41 8.25 9.43
N ALA A 510 -37.67 7.27 8.56
CA ALA A 510 -36.94 7.09 7.31
C ALA A 510 -37.42 8.10 6.25
N ILE A 511 -36.48 8.73 5.53
CA ILE A 511 -36.80 9.72 4.50
C ILE A 511 -36.89 9.00 3.15
N GLN A 512 -38.02 9.14 2.44
CA GLN A 512 -38.10 8.85 1.01
C GLN A 512 -37.44 10.02 0.25
N GLU A 513 -36.36 9.75 -0.48
CA GLU A 513 -35.78 10.74 -1.39
C GLU A 513 -36.79 11.05 -2.51
N PRO A 514 -37.04 12.33 -2.84
CA PRO A 514 -37.84 12.64 -4.02
C PRO A 514 -37.04 12.30 -5.27
N ASP A 515 -37.52 11.33 -6.05
CA ASP A 515 -36.95 10.95 -7.35
C ASP A 515 -36.75 12.18 -8.24
N GLU A 516 -35.49 12.53 -8.50
CA GLU A 516 -35.11 13.34 -9.65
C GLU A 516 -35.22 12.49 -10.92
N ALA A 517 -36.18 12.87 -11.78
CA ALA A 517 -36.09 12.98 -13.24
C ALA A 517 -37.31 12.40 -13.97
N MET A 518 -38.01 13.25 -14.73
CA MET A 518 -37.97 13.14 -16.19
C MET A 518 -38.67 14.32 -16.86
N SER A 519 -37.88 15.10 -17.57
CA SER A 519 -38.31 16.00 -18.62
C SER A 519 -38.41 15.20 -19.92
N VAL A 520 -39.63 14.94 -20.42
CA VAL A 520 -39.86 14.66 -21.85
C VAL A 520 -41.25 15.17 -22.25
N LEU A 521 -41.28 15.98 -23.31
CA LEU A 521 -42.48 16.51 -23.99
C LEU A 521 -43.22 15.40 -24.80
N PRO A 522 -44.49 15.61 -25.19
CA PRO A 522 -45.41 14.52 -25.54
C PRO A 522 -45.34 14.15 -27.02
N ALA A 523 -45.56 12.86 -27.32
CA ALA A 523 -45.93 12.40 -28.65
C ALA A 523 -47.10 11.41 -28.55
N ILE A 524 -48.15 11.76 -29.29
CA ILE A 524 -49.42 11.07 -29.48
C ILE A 524 -49.18 9.80 -30.30
N GLN A 525 -49.83 8.68 -29.93
CA GLN A 525 -50.43 7.76 -30.90
C GLN A 525 -51.46 6.82 -30.25
N GLU A 526 -52.65 6.85 -30.83
CA GLU A 526 -53.82 6.01 -30.57
C GLU A 526 -53.59 4.57 -31.05
N THR A 527 -54.17 3.57 -30.37
CA THR A 527 -55.24 2.66 -30.88
C THR A 527 -55.36 1.36 -30.05
N ASP A 528 -56.57 1.15 -29.52
CA ASP A 528 -57.46 -0.04 -29.49
C ASP A 528 -57.03 -1.49 -29.12
N GLU A 529 -57.87 -2.06 -28.22
CA GLU A 529 -58.33 -3.47 -28.03
C GLU A 529 -57.29 -4.56 -27.62
N ALA A 530 -57.51 -5.52 -26.69
CA ALA A 530 -58.64 -5.99 -25.88
C ALA A 530 -58.15 -6.95 -24.74
N VAL A 531 -58.90 -6.99 -23.61
CA VAL A 531 -59.30 -8.15 -22.74
C VAL A 531 -58.25 -9.24 -22.41
N SER A 532 -57.80 -9.52 -21.17
CA SER A 532 -58.45 -10.06 -19.94
C SER A 532 -57.30 -10.37 -18.95
N VAL A 533 -57.37 -10.24 -17.62
CA VAL A 533 -57.95 -11.16 -16.63
C VAL A 533 -57.72 -10.53 -15.23
N LEU A 534 -58.77 -10.45 -14.41
CA LEU A 534 -58.75 -10.15 -12.95
C LEU A 534 -58.60 -11.49 -12.17
N PRO A 535 -58.08 -11.57 -10.92
CA PRO A 535 -58.73 -10.90 -9.77
C PRO A 535 -57.86 -10.41 -8.59
N ASP A 536 -58.29 -9.25 -8.08
CA ASP A 536 -58.71 -9.02 -6.69
C ASP A 536 -57.68 -9.08 -5.54
N LYS A 537 -57.36 -7.90 -5.00
CA LYS A 537 -57.48 -7.61 -3.57
C LYS A 537 -57.51 -6.10 -3.32
N SER A 538 -58.70 -5.66 -2.95
CA SER A 538 -59.05 -4.43 -2.25
C SER A 538 -57.96 -3.88 -1.30
N VAL A 539 -57.54 -2.63 -1.53
CA VAL A 539 -57.10 -1.72 -0.46
C VAL A 539 -57.90 -0.41 -0.62
N PRO A 540 -58.65 0.03 0.41
CA PRO A 540 -59.48 1.22 0.30
C PRO A 540 -58.63 2.49 0.33
N HIS A 541 -58.79 3.33 -0.69
CA HIS A 541 -58.49 4.75 -0.57
C HIS A 541 -59.30 5.34 0.58
N THR A 542 -58.61 5.79 1.64
CA THR A 542 -59.21 6.60 2.69
C THR A 542 -58.56 7.99 2.66
N PRO A 543 -59.34 9.08 2.59
CA PRO A 543 -58.79 10.43 2.54
C PRO A 543 -58.08 10.78 3.86
N ALA A 544 -56.96 11.49 3.74
CA ALA A 544 -56.10 11.91 4.84
C ALA A 544 -56.90 12.57 5.98
N LYS A 545 -56.91 11.92 7.16
CA LYS A 545 -57.38 12.51 8.41
C LYS A 545 -56.30 13.44 8.96
N LYS A 546 -56.68 14.68 9.26
CA LYS A 546 -55.87 15.66 9.99
C LYS A 546 -55.47 15.11 11.37
N GLY A 547 -54.17 15.08 11.65
CA GLY A 547 -53.60 15.23 13.00
C GLY A 547 -53.50 13.98 13.88
N GLN A 548 -52.84 12.92 13.43
CA GLN A 548 -52.26 11.93 14.34
C GLN A 548 -50.74 12.17 14.45
N THR A 549 -50.25 12.38 15.66
CA THR A 549 -48.82 12.41 15.99
C THR A 549 -48.26 10.99 15.92
N SER A 550 -47.11 10.78 15.28
CA SER A 550 -46.45 9.47 15.26
C SER A 550 -46.05 9.05 16.67
N THR A 551 -46.35 7.81 17.06
CA THR A 551 -46.02 7.23 18.37
C THR A 551 -44.85 6.25 18.33
N MET A 552 -44.36 5.91 17.13
CA MET A 552 -43.26 4.96 16.92
C MET A 552 -42.04 5.59 16.23
N GLU A 553 -42.20 6.76 15.59
CA GLU A 553 -41.12 7.42 14.88
C GLU A 553 -40.91 8.86 15.35
N HIS A 554 -39.64 9.24 15.57
CA HIS A 554 -39.24 10.60 15.92
C HIS A 554 -38.55 11.33 14.76
N LEU A 555 -38.51 12.66 14.83
CA LEU A 555 -37.69 13.48 13.94
C LEU A 555 -36.20 13.35 14.32
N PRO A 556 -35.31 12.89 13.41
CA PRO A 556 -33.88 12.68 13.71
C PRO A 556 -33.12 13.96 14.07
N GLY A 557 -33.52 15.10 13.51
CA GLY A 557 -32.90 16.41 13.74
C GLY A 557 -33.83 17.42 14.39
N MET A 558 -33.52 18.70 14.19
CA MET A 558 -34.38 19.79 14.61
C MET A 558 -35.50 20.05 13.60
N LEU A 559 -36.60 20.65 14.07
CA LEU A 559 -37.74 20.99 13.23
C LEU A 559 -37.37 22.07 12.18
N THR A 560 -37.69 21.79 10.92
CA THR A 560 -37.52 22.69 9.77
C THR A 560 -38.86 22.91 9.06
N LEU A 561 -38.94 23.90 8.16
CA LEU A 561 -40.12 24.11 7.32
C LEU A 561 -40.40 22.95 6.34
N THR A 562 -39.42 22.08 6.11
CA THR A 562 -39.52 20.91 5.23
C THR A 562 -39.71 19.60 5.99
N SER A 563 -39.74 19.63 7.33
CA SER A 563 -39.99 18.43 8.14
C SER A 563 -41.38 17.85 7.87
N GLN A 564 -41.50 16.52 7.90
CA GLN A 564 -42.79 15.84 7.70
C GLN A 564 -43.80 16.26 8.79
N PRO A 565 -45.04 16.63 8.43
CA PRO A 565 -46.05 17.02 9.40
C PRO A 565 -46.35 15.91 10.42
N GLY A 566 -46.37 16.25 11.71
CA GLY A 566 -46.72 15.32 12.79
C GLY A 566 -45.55 14.59 13.47
N LEU A 567 -44.34 14.65 12.91
CA LEU A 567 -43.11 14.20 13.58
C LEU A 567 -42.59 15.25 14.56
N ARG A 568 -41.98 14.80 15.66
CA ARG A 568 -41.45 15.67 16.72
C ARG A 568 -40.01 15.29 17.08
N PRO A 569 -39.16 16.26 17.49
CA PRO A 569 -37.81 15.99 17.92
C PRO A 569 -37.78 15.32 19.31
N LEU A 570 -36.72 14.55 19.60
CA LEU A 570 -36.50 13.92 20.91
C LEU A 570 -36.31 14.91 22.07
N PHE A 571 -35.77 16.09 21.78
CA PHE A 571 -35.51 17.12 22.77
C PHE A 571 -35.72 18.51 22.16
N SER A 572 -36.04 19.49 23.00
CA SER A 572 -36.16 20.86 22.54
C SER A 572 -34.79 21.52 22.38
N SER A 573 -34.47 21.96 21.16
CA SER A 573 -33.29 22.80 20.91
C SER A 573 -33.51 24.29 21.20
N TRP A 574 -34.76 24.69 21.46
CA TRP A 574 -35.19 26.06 21.73
C TRP A 574 -35.67 26.18 23.16
N ALA A 575 -35.59 27.38 23.75
CA ALA A 575 -36.18 27.62 25.07
C ALA A 575 -36.79 29.02 25.14
N VAL A 576 -37.99 29.13 25.72
CA VAL A 576 -38.64 30.43 25.98
C VAL A 576 -38.86 30.55 27.48
N THR A 577 -38.31 31.61 28.07
CA THR A 577 -38.31 31.85 29.51
C THR A 577 -38.86 33.23 29.83
N ARG A 578 -39.82 33.28 30.76
CA ARG A 578 -40.35 34.50 31.35
C ARG A 578 -39.47 34.93 32.51
N LEU A 579 -38.67 35.98 32.30
CA LEU A 579 -37.79 36.52 33.34
C LEU A 579 -38.56 37.15 34.51
N GLY A 580 -39.74 37.70 34.25
CA GLY A 580 -40.58 38.35 35.25
C GLY A 580 -41.51 39.42 34.66
N PRO A 581 -41.99 40.36 35.50
CA PRO A 581 -42.81 41.49 35.04
C PRO A 581 -42.02 42.47 34.17
N SER A 582 -42.72 43.19 33.30
CA SER A 582 -42.14 44.18 32.36
C SER A 582 -41.30 45.26 33.04
N SER A 583 -41.56 45.57 34.31
CA SER A 583 -40.79 46.53 35.12
C SER A 583 -39.35 46.10 35.41
N MET A 584 -39.00 44.83 35.16
CA MET A 584 -37.63 44.33 35.29
C MET A 584 -36.68 44.97 34.28
N TYR A 585 -37.20 45.47 33.15
CA TYR A 585 -36.42 46.25 32.21
C TYR A 585 -36.67 47.75 32.39
N ASN A 586 -35.57 48.52 32.48
CA ASN A 586 -35.63 49.98 32.52
C ASN A 586 -34.88 50.58 31.33
N HIS A 587 -35.60 51.28 30.45
CA HIS A 587 -35.03 51.87 29.24
C HIS A 587 -33.95 52.96 29.50
N LYS A 588 -33.87 53.51 30.71
CA LYS A 588 -32.81 54.47 31.10
C LYS A 588 -31.51 53.80 31.53
N PHE A 589 -31.60 52.59 32.11
CA PHE A 589 -30.46 51.90 32.71
C PHE A 589 -30.05 50.63 31.97
N GLY A 590 -30.86 50.16 31.02
CA GLY A 590 -30.61 48.92 30.30
C GLY A 590 -30.78 47.69 31.21
N LEU A 591 -30.11 46.60 30.83
CA LEU A 591 -30.02 45.37 31.63
C LEU A 591 -28.91 45.52 32.67
N SER A 592 -29.16 45.21 33.94
CA SER A 592 -28.09 45.31 34.94
C SER A 592 -27.00 44.27 34.69
N TYR A 593 -25.73 44.67 34.88
CA TYR A 593 -24.59 43.76 34.76
C TYR A 593 -24.64 42.62 35.78
N SER A 594 -25.13 42.89 36.99
CA SER A 594 -25.28 41.89 38.06
C SER A 594 -26.32 40.82 37.73
N ALA A 595 -27.39 41.19 37.02
CA ALA A 595 -28.43 40.26 36.61
C ALA A 595 -28.09 39.58 35.26
N HIS A 596 -27.35 40.26 34.38
CA HIS A 596 -27.01 39.78 33.05
C HIS A 596 -25.52 40.04 32.75
N PRO A 597 -24.62 39.14 33.16
CA PRO A 597 -23.18 39.32 32.99
C PRO A 597 -22.74 39.12 31.53
N GLY A 598 -21.52 39.56 31.21
CA GLY A 598 -20.86 39.29 29.91
C GLY A 598 -21.16 40.28 28.80
N PHE A 599 -22.09 41.23 28.99
CA PHE A 599 -22.33 42.28 28.00
C PHE A 599 -21.11 43.19 27.83
N LEU A 600 -20.73 43.46 26.59
CA LEU A 600 -19.78 44.50 26.24
C LEU A 600 -20.32 45.85 26.71
N LYS A 601 -19.41 46.73 27.14
CA LYS A 601 -19.75 48.03 27.70
C LYS A 601 -20.70 48.80 26.76
N SER A 602 -21.80 49.30 27.31
CA SER A 602 -22.80 50.12 26.60
C SER A 602 -23.64 49.40 25.53
N THR A 603 -23.66 48.06 25.50
CA THR A 603 -24.42 47.28 24.49
C THR A 603 -25.66 46.56 25.04
N ASN A 604 -25.93 46.71 26.34
CA ASN A 604 -26.91 45.98 27.14
C ASN A 604 -28.30 46.64 27.18
N TYR A 605 -28.76 47.22 26.07
CA TYR A 605 -30.04 47.93 25.97
C TYR A 605 -30.97 47.25 24.97
N LEU A 606 -32.28 47.40 25.16
CA LEU A 606 -33.31 46.94 24.22
C LEU A 606 -33.81 48.15 23.41
N LEU A 607 -34.20 47.91 22.16
CA LEU A 607 -34.70 48.94 21.26
C LEU A 607 -36.19 49.18 21.49
N PRO A 608 -36.64 50.44 21.57
CA PRO A 608 -38.05 50.78 21.58
C PRO A 608 -38.68 50.52 20.20
N TRP A 609 -39.70 49.70 20.15
CA TRP A 609 -40.51 49.39 18.98
C TRP A 609 -41.92 49.97 19.15
N GLU A 610 -42.25 50.98 18.36
CA GLU A 610 -43.52 51.68 18.43
C GLU A 610 -44.55 50.98 17.53
N ILE A 611 -45.65 50.53 18.13
CA ILE A 611 -46.72 49.83 17.45
C ILE A 611 -47.96 50.71 17.46
N ALA A 612 -48.43 51.09 16.26
CA ALA A 612 -49.67 51.84 16.06
C ALA A 612 -50.90 50.91 16.01
N PHE A 613 -51.99 51.31 16.67
CA PHE A 613 -53.27 50.61 16.63
C PHE A 613 -54.47 51.56 16.72
N ALA A 614 -55.58 51.13 16.13
CA ALA A 614 -56.88 51.82 16.18
C ALA A 614 -57.84 50.97 17.03
N PHE A 615 -58.45 51.55 18.06
CA PHE A 615 -59.54 50.91 18.79
C PHE A 615 -60.85 51.06 18.02
N SER A 616 -61.66 50.01 17.93
CA SER A 616 -63.03 50.07 17.38
C SER A 616 -64.12 50.33 18.43
N HIS A 617 -63.79 50.46 19.73
CA HIS A 617 -64.80 50.76 20.76
C HIS A 617 -64.35 51.83 21.78
N ALA A 618 -65.26 52.75 22.06
CA ALA A 618 -65.12 53.83 23.03
C ALA A 618 -64.93 53.27 24.45
N TRP A 619 -63.80 53.61 25.07
CA TRP A 619 -63.59 53.41 26.50
C TRP A 619 -64.38 54.45 27.31
N PRO A 620 -65.02 54.09 28.45
CA PRO A 620 -65.59 55.06 29.37
C PRO A 620 -64.46 55.87 30.00
N ALA A 621 -64.60 57.19 29.94
CA ALA A 621 -63.61 58.14 30.40
C ALA A 621 -63.27 57.94 31.89
N VAL A 622 -61.99 57.65 32.16
CA VAL A 622 -61.37 57.90 33.48
C VAL A 622 -60.09 58.70 33.26
N GLY A 623 -60.22 60.03 33.38
CA GLY A 623 -59.22 60.90 34.01
C GLY A 623 -57.98 61.37 33.21
N LYS A 624 -58.04 62.66 32.83
CA LYS A 624 -56.93 63.64 32.62
C LYS A 624 -56.20 63.78 31.27
N TYR A 625 -56.83 63.45 30.14
CA TYR A 625 -56.45 64.06 28.84
C TYR A 625 -57.71 64.35 27.99
N PRO A 626 -57.82 65.51 27.32
CA PRO A 626 -58.95 65.80 26.44
C PRO A 626 -58.95 64.85 25.22
N PRO A 627 -60.12 64.48 24.68
CA PRO A 627 -60.19 63.66 23.48
C PRO A 627 -59.70 64.48 22.28
N ASP A 628 -58.62 64.02 21.64
CA ASP A 628 -58.08 64.67 20.45
C ASP A 628 -58.98 64.39 19.23
N LYS A 629 -59.43 65.46 18.57
CA LYS A 629 -60.44 65.44 17.49
C LYS A 629 -59.87 65.06 16.10
N HIS A 630 -58.63 64.60 16.04
CA HIS A 630 -57.98 64.23 14.78
C HIS A 630 -57.40 62.83 14.85
N GLY A 631 -58.22 61.79 14.60
CA GLY A 631 -57.90 60.41 14.15
C GLY A 631 -56.47 59.85 14.26
N ARG A 632 -55.68 60.21 15.28
CA ARG A 632 -54.29 59.81 15.43
C ARG A 632 -54.27 58.41 16.04
N PRO A 633 -53.60 57.44 15.41
CA PRO A 633 -53.49 56.09 15.96
C PRO A 633 -52.78 56.15 17.31
N ILE A 634 -53.33 55.45 18.30
CA ILE A 634 -52.68 55.29 19.61
C ILE A 634 -51.48 54.37 19.40
N THR A 635 -50.31 54.76 19.91
CA THR A 635 -49.07 54.00 19.81
C THR A 635 -48.68 53.41 21.15
N CYS A 636 -48.30 52.13 21.21
CA CYS A 636 -47.68 51.52 22.38
C CYS A 636 -46.20 51.21 22.12
N LYS A 637 -45.38 51.26 23.16
CA LYS A 637 -43.95 50.90 23.10
C LYS A 637 -43.74 49.49 23.62
N VAL A 638 -43.15 48.64 22.78
CA VAL A 638 -42.61 47.32 23.12
C VAL A 638 -41.09 47.44 23.08
N PHE A 639 -40.35 46.75 23.95
CA PHE A 639 -38.89 46.74 23.85
C PHE A 639 -38.41 45.40 23.33
N ILE A 640 -37.59 45.42 22.29
CA ILE A 640 -37.06 44.21 21.64
C ILE A 640 -35.52 44.24 21.57
N GLY A 641 -34.89 43.08 21.57
CA GLY A 641 -33.43 42.96 21.45
C GLY A 641 -33.00 41.63 20.83
N VAL A 642 -31.86 41.68 20.14
CA VAL A 642 -31.24 40.54 19.45
C VAL A 642 -29.82 40.38 19.98
N GLU A 643 -29.60 39.34 20.78
CA GLU A 643 -28.39 39.17 21.57
C GLU A 643 -27.43 38.17 20.92
N TYR A 644 -26.20 38.63 20.70
CA TYR A 644 -25.11 37.83 20.15
C TYR A 644 -24.13 37.43 21.25
N GLU A 645 -23.56 36.23 21.16
CA GLU A 645 -22.63 35.66 22.12
C GLU A 645 -21.42 35.06 21.38
N CYS A 646 -20.19 35.42 21.76
CA CYS A 646 -18.98 34.82 21.20
C CYS A 646 -18.46 33.68 22.09
N SER A 647 -17.53 32.86 21.57
CA SER A 647 -17.01 31.69 22.32
C SER A 647 -16.31 32.01 23.65
N TYR A 648 -15.99 33.29 23.92
CA TYR A 648 -15.41 33.75 25.19
C TYR A 648 -16.48 34.21 26.20
N GLY A 649 -17.76 34.17 25.83
CA GLY A 649 -18.88 34.62 26.67
C GLY A 649 -19.15 36.13 26.62
N HIS A 650 -18.52 36.87 25.70
CA HIS A 650 -18.86 38.28 25.47
C HIS A 650 -20.20 38.38 24.72
N ARG A 651 -21.06 39.27 25.19
CA ARG A 651 -22.43 39.46 24.71
C ARG A 651 -22.66 40.88 24.23
N PHE A 652 -23.52 41.07 23.24
CA PHE A 652 -23.93 42.41 22.80
C PHE A 652 -25.25 42.36 22.03
N MET A 653 -25.94 43.51 21.95
CA MET A 653 -27.14 43.67 21.14
C MET A 653 -26.82 44.35 19.81
N LEU A 654 -27.59 44.07 18.76
CA LEU A 654 -27.58 44.87 17.53
C LEU A 654 -28.68 45.94 17.55
N SER A 655 -28.41 47.04 16.84
CA SER A 655 -29.35 48.14 16.57
C SER A 655 -29.92 48.11 15.16
N ALA A 656 -29.21 47.46 14.23
CA ALA A 656 -29.59 47.18 12.85
C ALA A 656 -28.79 45.94 12.37
N PRO A 657 -29.12 45.29 11.25
CA PRO A 657 -28.44 44.07 10.79
C PRO A 657 -26.91 44.19 10.67
N ASP A 658 -26.41 45.39 10.37
CA ASP A 658 -25.01 45.72 10.15
C ASP A 658 -24.36 46.50 11.32
N LYS A 659 -25.13 46.81 12.38
CA LYS A 659 -24.70 47.79 13.41
C LYS A 659 -24.92 47.29 14.84
N MET A 660 -23.83 47.10 15.57
CA MET A 660 -23.83 46.86 17.01
C MET A 660 -24.42 48.06 17.77
N LEU A 661 -25.31 47.80 18.73
CA LEU A 661 -25.91 48.82 19.58
C LEU A 661 -24.88 49.39 20.56
N LYS A 662 -24.77 50.71 20.61
CA LYS A 662 -23.93 51.42 21.60
C LYS A 662 -24.68 52.61 22.17
N VAL A 663 -24.87 52.61 23.48
CA VAL A 663 -25.59 53.68 24.21
C VAL A 663 -24.63 54.41 25.14
N ALA A 664 -24.53 55.73 24.97
CA ALA A 664 -23.71 56.55 25.87
C ALA A 664 -24.23 56.46 27.32
N PRO A 665 -23.35 56.41 28.34
CA PRO A 665 -23.78 56.33 29.73
C PRO A 665 -24.79 57.43 30.10
N GLY A 666 -25.90 57.06 30.74
CA GLY A 666 -26.96 58.00 31.15
C GLY A 666 -27.88 58.51 30.02
N CYS A 667 -27.64 58.09 28.77
CA CYS A 667 -28.50 58.43 27.63
C CYS A 667 -29.54 57.35 27.34
N MET A 668 -30.64 57.74 26.70
CA MET A 668 -31.64 56.80 26.17
C MET A 668 -31.24 56.31 24.78
N VAL A 669 -31.70 55.11 24.41
CA VAL A 669 -31.56 54.55 23.06
C VAL A 669 -32.24 55.48 22.05
N LYS A 670 -31.51 55.87 21.00
CA LYS A 670 -32.04 56.74 19.92
C LYS A 670 -32.58 55.93 18.75
N GLU A 671 -32.02 54.76 18.52
CA GLU A 671 -32.43 53.82 17.48
C GLU A 671 -33.79 53.16 17.79
N THR A 672 -34.58 52.90 16.75
CA THR A 672 -35.90 52.26 16.86
C THR A 672 -35.81 50.76 16.55
N GLY A 673 -36.69 49.96 17.16
CA GLY A 673 -36.76 48.52 16.94
C GLY A 673 -37.14 48.08 15.52
N ASN A 674 -37.70 48.97 14.68
CA ASN A 674 -38.06 48.66 13.29
C ASN A 674 -36.91 48.06 12.48
N ALA A 675 -35.69 48.60 12.64
CA ALA A 675 -34.52 48.16 11.89
C ALA A 675 -34.20 46.67 12.10
N ILE A 676 -34.50 46.11 13.28
CA ILE A 676 -34.28 44.68 13.57
C ILE A 676 -35.56 43.83 13.45
N ALA A 677 -36.74 44.45 13.53
CA ALA A 677 -38.02 43.73 13.38
C ALA A 677 -38.36 43.44 11.91
N ASP A 678 -38.03 44.40 11.03
CA ASP A 678 -38.43 44.44 9.62
C ASP A 678 -37.32 44.00 8.66
N SER A 679 -36.20 43.45 9.18
CA SER A 679 -35.04 43.03 8.39
C SER A 679 -34.63 41.59 8.69
N ASP A 680 -33.99 40.94 7.72
CA ASP A 680 -33.20 39.74 7.97
C ASP A 680 -31.97 40.12 8.81
N LEU A 681 -31.66 39.33 9.85
CA LEU A 681 -30.54 39.58 10.76
C LEU A 681 -29.47 38.50 10.57
N PRO A 682 -28.17 38.85 10.57
CA PRO A 682 -27.13 37.85 10.40
C PRO A 682 -27.10 36.88 11.58
N LEU A 683 -26.93 35.59 11.33
CA LEU A 683 -26.79 34.58 12.38
C LEU A 683 -25.44 34.75 13.12
N TYR A 684 -24.42 35.26 12.43
CA TYR A 684 -23.09 35.52 12.97
C TYR A 684 -22.66 36.97 12.76
N PHE A 685 -22.13 37.60 13.80
CA PHE A 685 -21.65 38.98 13.77
C PHE A 685 -20.26 39.11 14.41
N LEU A 686 -19.44 40.07 13.95
CA LEU A 686 -18.09 40.28 14.49
C LEU A 686 -18.14 40.82 15.93
N CYS A 687 -17.52 40.09 16.85
CA CYS A 687 -17.32 40.51 18.23
C CYS A 687 -16.09 41.40 18.34
N THR A 688 -16.18 42.50 19.09
CA THR A 688 -15.06 43.45 19.25
C THR A 688 -14.06 43.03 20.33
N CYS A 689 -14.14 41.81 20.87
CA CYS A 689 -13.20 41.36 21.90
C CYS A 689 -11.83 40.99 21.32
N GLN A 690 -11.78 40.44 20.11
CA GLN A 690 -10.56 40.11 19.38
C GLN A 690 -10.79 40.23 17.88
N PRO A 691 -9.76 40.59 17.08
CA PRO A 691 -9.87 40.61 15.63
C PRO A 691 -10.33 39.27 15.06
N GLY A 692 -11.28 39.29 14.12
CA GLY A 692 -11.82 38.09 13.46
C GLY A 692 -12.71 37.20 14.33
N LYS A 693 -13.00 37.59 15.58
CA LYS A 693 -13.83 36.76 16.47
C LYS A 693 -15.30 36.88 16.12
N MET A 694 -15.95 35.77 15.79
CA MET A 694 -17.38 35.73 15.53
C MET A 694 -18.20 35.49 16.81
N ALA A 695 -19.37 36.11 16.86
CA ALA A 695 -20.43 35.86 17.83
C ALA A 695 -21.68 35.37 17.11
N GLN A 696 -22.40 34.43 17.71
CA GLN A 696 -23.64 33.86 17.17
C GLN A 696 -24.84 34.53 17.82
N LEU A 697 -25.91 34.73 17.07
CA LEU A 697 -27.21 35.15 17.62
C LEU A 697 -27.76 34.04 18.52
N MET A 698 -27.82 34.30 19.82
CA MET A 698 -28.18 33.29 20.83
C MET A 698 -29.50 33.58 21.54
N ARG A 699 -29.96 34.85 21.63
CA ARG A 699 -31.22 35.17 22.33
C ARG A 699 -32.02 36.30 21.69
N LEU A 700 -33.34 36.20 21.76
CA LEU A 700 -34.30 37.25 21.42
C LEU A 700 -35.02 37.73 22.69
N HIS A 701 -35.12 39.04 22.85
CA HIS A 701 -35.68 39.67 24.04
C HIS A 701 -36.96 40.42 23.67
N VAL A 702 -38.02 40.27 24.46
CA VAL A 702 -39.27 41.03 24.31
C VAL A 702 -39.80 41.44 25.67
N VAL A 703 -40.00 42.74 25.87
CA VAL A 703 -40.72 43.30 27.01
C VAL A 703 -42.10 43.76 26.52
N THR A 704 -43.13 43.03 26.91
CA THR A 704 -44.51 43.28 26.47
C THR A 704 -45.13 44.46 27.22
N PRO A 705 -46.03 45.22 26.57
CA PRO A 705 -46.59 46.44 27.15
C PRO A 705 -47.73 46.09 28.11
N LYS A 706 -48.19 47.10 28.87
CA LYS A 706 -49.43 47.01 29.65
C LYS A 706 -50.71 47.11 28.80
N ALA A 707 -50.58 47.61 27.57
CA ALA A 707 -51.69 47.75 26.63
C ALA A 707 -52.23 46.39 26.17
N GLU A 708 -53.45 46.37 25.64
CA GLU A 708 -54.15 45.14 25.19
C GLU A 708 -53.62 44.61 23.85
N ILE A 709 -52.32 44.33 23.79
CA ILE A 709 -51.64 43.87 22.59
C ILE A 709 -50.83 42.63 22.92
N PHE A 710 -50.91 41.62 22.06
CA PHE A 710 -50.16 40.37 22.22
C PHE A 710 -48.92 40.38 21.35
N CYS A 711 -47.76 40.30 21.98
CA CYS A 711 -46.50 40.11 21.27
C CYS A 711 -46.27 38.62 20.99
N SER A 712 -45.45 38.30 20.00
CA SER A 712 -45.12 36.92 19.66
C SER A 712 -43.70 36.74 19.16
N PHE A 713 -43.15 35.53 19.38
CA PHE A 713 -41.95 35.05 18.70
C PHE A 713 -42.34 34.15 17.51
N ASN A 714 -41.58 34.26 16.43
CA ASN A 714 -41.69 33.41 15.24
C ASN A 714 -40.32 33.27 14.55
N PRO A 715 -39.29 32.76 15.24
CA PRO A 715 -37.95 32.69 14.65
C PRO A 715 -37.93 31.69 13.51
N ARG A 716 -37.31 32.11 12.40
CA ARG A 716 -37.01 31.28 11.24
C ARG A 716 -35.55 31.47 10.90
N VAL A 717 -34.73 30.47 11.17
CA VAL A 717 -33.27 30.57 11.02
C VAL A 717 -32.81 29.74 9.84
N GLN A 718 -32.09 30.36 8.92
CA GLN A 718 -31.40 29.69 7.83
C GLN A 718 -29.90 29.76 8.12
N PRO A 719 -29.23 28.66 8.48
CA PRO A 719 -27.85 28.70 8.96
C PRO A 719 -26.80 28.99 7.88
N GLY A 720 -27.15 28.81 6.60
CA GLY A 720 -26.32 29.16 5.44
C GLY A 720 -27.16 29.23 4.17
N ALA A 721 -26.60 29.77 3.09
CA ALA A 721 -27.30 29.85 1.81
C ALA A 721 -27.66 28.43 1.31
N GLY A 722 -28.94 28.21 0.96
CA GLY A 722 -29.45 26.91 0.53
C GLY A 722 -29.76 25.93 1.66
N ALA A 723 -29.39 26.23 2.91
CA ALA A 723 -29.72 25.39 4.07
C ALA A 723 -31.23 25.43 4.39
N PRO A 724 -31.77 24.37 5.03
CA PRO A 724 -33.16 24.34 5.47
C PRO A 724 -33.44 25.44 6.50
N ILE A 725 -34.70 25.89 6.54
CA ILE A 725 -35.15 26.92 7.46
C ILE A 725 -35.64 26.25 8.74
N PHE A 726 -34.89 26.43 9.82
CA PHE A 726 -35.19 25.92 11.15
C PHE A 726 -36.23 26.78 11.86
N ILE A 727 -37.17 26.10 12.52
CA ILE A 727 -38.27 26.73 13.25
C ILE A 727 -38.38 26.15 14.67
N SER A 728 -38.93 26.93 15.59
CA SER A 728 -39.18 26.45 16.96
C SER A 728 -40.45 25.61 17.07
N CYS A 729 -41.48 25.96 16.29
CA CYS A 729 -42.77 25.26 16.21
C CYS A 729 -43.56 25.80 15.00
N GLU A 730 -44.58 25.06 14.55
CA GLU A 730 -45.40 25.45 13.39
C GLU A 730 -46.22 26.74 13.60
N ARG A 731 -46.49 27.11 14.85
CA ARG A 731 -47.31 28.27 15.22
C ARG A 731 -46.47 29.36 15.87
N ARG A 732 -46.93 30.61 15.78
CA ARG A 732 -46.33 31.73 16.51
C ARG A 732 -46.52 31.57 18.01
N ILE A 733 -45.47 31.89 18.77
CA ILE A 733 -45.45 31.79 20.24
C ILE A 733 -46.05 33.07 20.83
N ARG A 734 -47.25 33.01 21.41
CA ARG A 734 -47.93 34.17 22.02
C ARG A 734 -47.37 34.46 23.42
N LEU A 735 -46.97 35.70 23.67
CA LEU A 735 -46.40 36.14 24.94
C LEU A 735 -47.45 36.78 25.86
N ALA A 736 -47.32 36.54 27.17
CA ALA A 736 -48.19 37.18 28.15
C ALA A 736 -47.99 38.71 28.18
N LYS A 737 -49.04 39.46 28.54
CA LYS A 737 -48.98 40.92 28.70
C LYS A 737 -48.06 41.32 29.88
N SER A 738 -47.62 42.57 29.91
CA SER A 738 -46.87 43.17 31.04
C SER A 738 -45.67 42.36 31.57
N SER A 739 -44.94 41.63 30.72
CA SER A 739 -43.88 40.71 31.13
C SER A 739 -42.63 40.77 30.24
N TYR A 740 -41.50 40.31 30.76
CA TYR A 740 -40.23 40.24 30.07
C TYR A 740 -39.91 38.77 29.72
N TRP A 741 -39.75 38.50 28.43
CA TRP A 741 -39.47 37.20 27.85
C TRP A 741 -38.13 37.18 27.12
N VAL A 742 -37.48 36.02 27.19
CA VAL A 742 -36.28 35.69 26.44
C VAL A 742 -36.50 34.37 25.71
N MET A 743 -36.18 34.34 24.43
CA MET A 743 -36.12 33.12 23.63
C MET A 743 -34.67 32.81 23.29
N ARG A 744 -34.17 31.66 23.77
CA ARG A 744 -32.84 31.15 23.45
C ARG A 744 -32.89 30.35 22.15
N LEU A 745 -31.97 30.68 21.24
CA LEU A 745 -31.75 30.02 19.97
C LEU A 745 -30.77 28.83 20.11
N PRO A 746 -30.85 27.82 19.23
CA PRO A 746 -29.92 26.70 19.16
C PRO A 746 -28.46 27.18 19.06
N PHE A 747 -27.56 26.46 19.73
CA PHE A 747 -26.11 26.65 19.59
C PHE A 747 -25.61 26.01 18.30
N ALA A 748 -26.05 24.78 18.02
CA ALA A 748 -25.77 24.08 16.76
C ALA A 748 -27.07 23.80 16.00
N TYR A 749 -27.05 23.99 14.69
CA TYR A 749 -28.18 23.68 13.81
C TYR A 749 -27.91 22.34 13.13
N VAL A 750 -28.79 21.37 13.34
CA VAL A 750 -28.67 20.00 12.84
C VAL A 750 -30.02 19.57 12.29
N ALA A 751 -30.07 19.23 11.00
CA ALA A 751 -31.24 18.65 10.35
C ALA A 751 -30.85 17.27 9.83
N ASP A 752 -31.69 16.26 10.09
CA ASP A 752 -31.49 14.88 9.65
C ASP A 752 -30.10 14.33 10.01
N LYS A 753 -29.21 14.18 9.03
CA LYS A 753 -27.80 13.74 9.17
C LYS A 753 -26.78 14.85 8.90
N GLU A 754 -27.24 16.05 8.55
CA GLU A 754 -26.39 17.18 8.19
C GLU A 754 -26.25 18.16 9.35
N ARG A 755 -25.02 18.60 9.58
CA ARG A 755 -24.68 19.65 10.53
C ARG A 755 -24.28 20.91 9.78
N PHE A 756 -24.77 22.05 10.25
CA PHE A 756 -24.45 23.35 9.67
C PHE A 756 -23.41 24.04 10.55
N THR A 757 -22.20 24.17 10.02
CA THR A 757 -21.11 24.91 10.66
C THR A 757 -21.29 26.42 10.46
N GLN A 758 -20.41 27.20 11.08
CA GLN A 758 -20.47 28.66 11.01
C GLN A 758 -20.34 29.17 9.55
N ASP A 759 -21.42 29.75 9.02
CA ASP A 759 -21.49 30.34 7.69
C ASP A 759 -21.95 31.81 7.79
N LEU A 760 -21.19 32.72 7.17
CA LEU A 760 -21.47 34.17 7.18
C LEU A 760 -22.75 34.55 6.43
N THR A 761 -23.26 33.67 5.57
CA THR A 761 -24.54 33.86 4.87
C THR A 761 -25.75 33.47 5.73
N GLY A 762 -25.51 32.85 6.89
CA GLY A 762 -26.55 32.47 7.83
C GLY A 762 -27.33 33.67 8.37
N LYS A 763 -28.64 33.51 8.55
CA LYS A 763 -29.56 34.59 8.94
C LYS A 763 -30.77 34.11 9.74
N LEU A 764 -31.22 34.95 10.66
CA LEU A 764 -32.58 34.96 11.19
C LEU A 764 -33.45 35.77 10.23
N LEU A 765 -34.44 35.12 9.62
CA LEU A 765 -35.34 35.76 8.66
C LEU A 765 -36.27 36.75 9.35
N GLN A 766 -36.64 37.81 8.61
CA GLN A 766 -37.56 38.85 9.05
C GLN A 766 -38.89 38.28 9.59
N GLY A 767 -39.52 39.03 10.50
CA GLY A 767 -40.77 38.64 11.14
C GLY A 767 -40.59 37.70 12.35
N ALA A 768 -39.39 37.64 12.93
CA ALA A 768 -39.09 36.93 14.17
C ALA A 768 -39.86 37.52 15.38
N PHE A 769 -40.11 38.82 15.35
CA PHE A 769 -40.99 39.52 16.28
C PHE A 769 -42.33 39.78 15.60
N GLY A 770 -43.43 39.60 16.32
CA GLY A 770 -44.77 39.83 15.77
C GLY A 770 -45.74 40.40 16.79
N VAL A 771 -46.79 41.04 16.28
CA VAL A 771 -47.91 41.55 17.08
C VAL A 771 -49.19 40.90 16.60
N ILE A 772 -49.88 40.20 17.50
CA ILE A 772 -51.16 39.55 17.24
C ILE A 772 -52.26 40.49 17.73
N ARG A 773 -53.14 40.89 16.80
CA ARG A 773 -54.39 41.59 17.11
C ARG A 773 -55.47 40.51 17.22
N ASP A 774 -56.11 40.36 18.38
CA ASP A 774 -57.31 39.52 18.43
C ASP A 774 -58.38 40.20 17.53
N PRO A 775 -59.12 39.46 16.69
CA PRO A 775 -60.25 40.04 15.98
C PRO A 775 -61.24 40.61 17.00
N PRO A 776 -61.99 41.68 16.67
CA PRO A 776 -63.03 42.17 17.56
C PRO A 776 -63.95 40.99 17.88
N LYS A 777 -64.13 40.69 19.18
CA LYS A 777 -65.18 39.76 19.59
C LYS A 777 -66.51 40.32 19.04
N PRO A 778 -67.34 39.48 18.40
CA PRO A 778 -68.61 39.92 17.84
C PRO A 778 -69.53 40.55 18.90
#